data_AF-A0A8E5JJE0-F1
#
_entry.id   AF-A0A8E5JJE0-F1
#
_cell.length_a   1.000
_cell.length_b   1.000
_cell.length_c   1.000
_cell.angle_alpha   90.00
_cell.angle_beta   90.00
_cell.angle_gamma   90.00
#
_symmetry.space_group_name_H-M   'P 1'
#
loop_
_entity.id
_entity.type
_entity.pdbx_description
1 polymer ?
#
loop_
_entity_poly.entity_id
_entity_poly.type
_entity_poly.pdbx_seq_one_letter_code
_entity_poly.pdbx_strand_id
1 'polypeptide(L)'
;MKFTHFFIARPIFAIVLSLLMLLAGAIAFLKLPLSEYPAVTPPTVQVSASYPGANPQVIADTVAAPLEQVINGVDGMLYMNTQMAIDGRMVISIAFEQGTDPDMAQIQVQNRVSRALPRLPEEVQRIGVVTEKTSPDMLMVVHLVSPQKRYDSLYLSNFAIRQVRDELARLPGVGDVLVWGAGEYAMRVWLDPAKIANRGLTASDIVTALREQNVQVAAGSVGQQPEASAAFQMTVNTLGRLTSEEQFGEIVVKIGADGEVTRLRDVARVTLGADAYTLRSLLNGEAAPALQIIQSPGANAIDVSNAIRGKMDELQQNFPQDIEYRIAYDPTVFVRASLQSVAITLLEALVLVVLVVVLFLQTWRASIIPLVAVPVSLVGTFALMHLFGFSLNTLSLFGLVLSIGIVVDDAIVVVENVERHISQGKSPGEAAKKAMDEVTGPILSITSVLTAVFIPSAFLAGLQGEFYRQFALTIAISTILSAINSLTLSPALAAILLRPHHDTAKADWLTRLMGTVTGGFFHRFNRFFDSASNRYVSAVRRAVRGSVIVMVLYAGFVGLTWLGFHQVPNGFVPAQDKYYLVGIAQLPSGASLDRTEAVVKQMSAIALAEPGVESVVVFPGLSVNGPVNVPNSALMFAMLKPFDEREDPSLSANAIAGKLMHKFSHIPDGFIGIFPPPPVPGLGATGGFKLQIEDRAELGFEAMTKVQSEIMSKAMQTPELANMLASFQTNAPQLQVDIDRVKAKSMGVSLTDIFETLQINLGSLYVNDFNRFGRTWRVMAQADAPFRMQQEDIGLLKVRNAKGEMIPLSAFVTIMRQSGPDRIIHYNGFPSVDISGGPAPGFSSGQATDAIEKIVRETLPEGMVFEWTDLVYQEKQAGNSALAIFALAVLLAFLILAAQYNSWSLPFAVLLIAPMSLLSAIVGVWVSGGDNNIFTQIGFVVLVGLAAKNAILIVEFARAKEHDGADPLTAVLEASRLRLRPILMTSFAFIAGVVPLVLATGAGAEMRHAMGIAVFAGMLGVTLFGLLLTPVFYVVVRRMALKRENRVDSHDQQA
;
A
#
# COMPACT_ATOMS: atom_id res chain seq x y z
N MET A 1 -4.14 -46.26 24.80
CA MET A 1 -4.70 -45.13 25.57
C MET A 1 -5.18 -44.08 24.58
N LYS A 2 -6.36 -43.48 24.77
CA LYS A 2 -6.82 -42.36 23.94
C LYS A 2 -5.84 -41.17 24.10
N PHE A 3 -5.59 -40.42 23.03
CA PHE A 3 -4.58 -39.35 22.98
C PHE A 3 -4.71 -38.35 24.14
N THR A 4 -5.92 -37.85 24.41
CA THR A 4 -6.21 -36.88 25.48
C THR A 4 -5.99 -37.46 26.89
N HIS A 5 -6.22 -38.77 27.07
CA HIS A 5 -6.05 -39.43 28.37
C HIS A 5 -4.59 -39.51 28.82
N PHE A 6 -3.66 -39.54 27.86
CA PHE A 6 -2.23 -39.52 28.14
C PHE A 6 -1.82 -38.21 28.84
N PHE A 7 -2.28 -37.06 28.34
CA PHE A 7 -1.96 -35.75 28.90
C PHE A 7 -2.65 -35.49 30.24
N ILE A 8 -3.86 -36.02 30.45
CA ILE A 8 -4.53 -35.98 31.77
C ILE A 8 -3.71 -36.75 32.81
N ALA A 9 -3.12 -37.90 32.44
CA ALA A 9 -2.28 -38.69 33.34
C ALA A 9 -0.87 -38.10 33.52
N ARG A 10 -0.38 -37.31 32.55
CA ARG A 10 0.95 -36.69 32.53
C ARG A 10 0.86 -35.18 32.31
N PRO A 11 0.35 -34.42 33.29
CA PRO A 11 0.10 -32.99 33.10
C PRO A 11 1.37 -32.17 32.89
N ILE A 12 2.52 -32.60 33.46
CA ILE A 12 3.81 -31.95 33.24
C ILE A 12 4.18 -31.97 31.75
N PHE A 13 3.90 -33.07 31.05
CA PHE A 13 4.21 -33.17 29.63
C PHE A 13 3.34 -32.21 28.79
N ALA A 14 2.07 -32.02 29.15
CA ALA A 14 1.20 -31.03 28.53
C ALA A 14 1.70 -29.59 28.73
N ILE A 15 2.17 -29.28 29.95
CA ILE A 15 2.75 -27.97 30.30
C ILE A 15 4.05 -27.74 29.53
N VAL A 16 4.93 -28.74 29.44
CA VAL A 16 6.19 -28.63 28.68
C VAL A 16 5.93 -28.33 27.21
N LEU A 17 4.99 -29.03 26.57
CA LEU A 17 4.62 -28.76 25.17
C LEU A 17 4.10 -27.33 24.99
N SER A 18 3.28 -26.86 25.93
CA SER A 18 2.74 -25.49 25.95
C SER A 18 3.84 -24.43 26.13
N LEU A 19 4.81 -24.71 27.01
CA LEU A 19 5.96 -23.84 27.21
C LEU A 19 6.85 -23.77 25.97
N LEU A 20 7.06 -24.89 25.27
CA LEU A 20 7.82 -24.92 24.02
C LEU A 20 7.14 -24.10 22.91
N MET A 21 5.81 -24.23 22.78
CA MET A 21 5.04 -23.40 21.84
C MET A 21 5.18 -21.90 22.17
N LEU A 22 5.06 -21.54 23.45
CA LEU A 22 5.18 -20.16 23.91
C LEU A 22 6.60 -19.61 23.70
N LEU A 23 7.64 -20.39 24.00
CA LEU A 23 9.04 -20.00 23.79
C LEU A 23 9.37 -19.80 22.31
N ALA A 24 8.97 -20.75 21.46
CA ALA A 24 9.17 -20.64 20.01
C ALA A 24 8.47 -19.40 19.45
N GLY A 25 7.22 -19.18 19.88
CA GLY A 25 6.44 -18.00 19.52
C GLY A 25 7.05 -16.68 19.98
N ALA A 26 7.52 -16.62 21.23
CA ALA A 26 8.16 -15.43 21.79
C ALA A 26 9.48 -15.08 21.07
N ILE A 27 10.29 -16.08 20.71
CA ILE A 27 11.51 -15.87 19.91
C ILE A 27 11.16 -15.38 18.50
N ALA A 28 10.13 -15.96 17.89
CA ALA A 28 9.68 -15.57 16.56
C ALA A 28 9.11 -14.13 16.55
N PHE A 29 8.35 -13.75 17.58
CA PHE A 29 7.82 -12.39 17.75
C PHE A 29 8.90 -11.31 17.65
N LEU A 30 10.09 -11.55 18.23
CA LEU A 30 11.22 -10.62 18.18
C LEU A 30 11.89 -10.53 16.81
N LYS A 31 11.61 -11.47 15.89
CA LYS A 31 12.21 -11.54 14.55
C LYS A 31 11.23 -11.21 13.42
N LEU A 32 9.93 -11.11 13.71
CA LEU A 32 8.94 -10.83 12.69
C LEU A 32 9.03 -9.36 12.25
N PRO A 33 9.09 -9.08 10.94
CA PRO A 33 9.09 -7.71 10.44
C PRO A 33 7.76 -7.02 10.75
N LEU A 34 7.80 -5.73 11.08
CA LEU A 34 6.65 -4.85 11.24
C LEU A 34 6.33 -4.10 9.93
N SER A 35 5.09 -4.14 9.46
CA SER A 35 4.66 -3.38 8.28
C SER A 35 3.19 -2.97 8.38
N GLU A 36 2.73 -2.00 7.59
CA GLU A 36 1.30 -1.64 7.55
C GLU A 36 0.48 -2.76 6.92
N TYR A 37 0.93 -3.20 5.74
CA TYR A 37 0.39 -4.27 4.91
C TYR A 37 1.51 -5.27 4.57
N PRO A 38 1.17 -6.49 4.12
CA PRO A 38 2.14 -7.33 3.41
C PRO A 38 2.65 -6.61 2.14
N ALA A 39 3.75 -7.11 1.56
CA ALA A 39 4.29 -6.57 0.31
C ALA A 39 3.32 -6.84 -0.86
N VAL A 40 2.40 -5.91 -1.09
CA VAL A 40 1.33 -6.04 -2.11
C VAL A 40 1.54 -5.14 -3.32
N THR A 41 2.44 -4.17 -3.22
CA THR A 41 2.77 -3.29 -4.32
C THR A 41 3.55 -4.09 -5.38
N PRO A 42 3.12 -4.09 -6.64
CA PRO A 42 3.81 -4.75 -7.74
C PRO A 42 5.30 -4.35 -7.79
N PRO A 43 6.23 -5.31 -7.93
CA PRO A 43 7.62 -4.99 -8.22
C PRO A 43 7.70 -4.11 -9.46
N THR A 44 8.43 -3.00 -9.37
CA THR A 44 8.55 -2.03 -10.46
C THR A 44 10.01 -1.81 -10.82
N VAL A 45 10.29 -1.83 -12.12
CA VAL A 45 11.58 -1.44 -12.69
C VAL A 45 11.39 -0.13 -13.42
N GLN A 46 12.26 0.83 -13.14
CA GLN A 46 12.25 2.13 -13.78
C GLN A 46 13.45 2.25 -14.73
N VAL A 47 13.18 2.68 -15.96
CA VAL A 47 14.20 3.06 -16.95
C VAL A 47 14.12 4.56 -17.13
N SER A 48 15.20 5.28 -16.85
CA SER A 48 15.26 6.73 -17.03
C SER A 48 16.35 7.14 -18.01
N ALA A 49 16.06 8.17 -18.80
CA ALA A 49 16.98 8.78 -19.75
C ALA A 49 16.76 10.29 -19.81
N SER A 50 17.80 11.03 -20.20
CA SER A 50 17.73 12.47 -20.41
C SER A 50 18.26 12.85 -21.78
N TYR A 51 17.47 13.66 -22.50
CA TYR A 51 17.83 14.33 -23.73
C TYR A 51 17.63 15.85 -23.57
N PRO A 52 18.58 16.57 -22.94
CA PRO A 52 18.45 18.00 -22.68
C PRO A 52 18.22 18.81 -23.96
N GLY A 53 17.19 19.66 -23.94
CA GLY A 53 16.80 20.51 -25.07
C GLY A 53 15.87 19.86 -26.10
N ALA A 54 15.58 18.56 -25.98
CA ALA A 54 14.56 17.90 -26.80
C ALA A 54 13.16 18.18 -26.24
N ASN A 55 12.18 18.36 -27.11
CA ASN A 55 10.76 18.44 -26.71
C ASN A 55 10.18 17.03 -26.47
N PRO A 56 9.03 16.90 -25.78
CA PRO A 56 8.44 15.60 -25.47
C PRO A 56 8.24 14.69 -26.69
N GLN A 57 7.85 15.26 -27.84
CA GLN A 57 7.61 14.50 -29.07
C GLN A 57 8.91 13.87 -29.61
N VAL A 58 9.99 14.65 -29.67
CA VAL A 58 11.30 14.14 -30.12
C VAL A 58 11.77 13.01 -29.20
N ILE A 59 11.56 13.15 -27.89
CA ILE A 59 11.90 12.11 -26.92
C ILE A 59 11.05 10.85 -27.13
N ALA A 60 9.75 11.02 -27.39
CA ALA A 60 8.83 9.93 -27.70
C ALA A 60 9.31 9.13 -28.90
N ASP A 61 9.62 9.81 -30.00
CA ASP A 61 9.98 9.16 -31.27
C ASP A 61 11.39 8.59 -31.28
N THR A 62 12.36 9.26 -30.63
CA THR A 62 13.80 8.91 -30.75
C THR A 62 14.36 8.15 -29.56
N VAL A 63 13.71 8.19 -28.39
CA VAL A 63 14.21 7.54 -27.16
C VAL A 63 13.20 6.56 -26.59
N ALA A 64 11.97 6.98 -26.33
CA ALA A 64 10.96 6.15 -25.70
C ALA A 64 10.53 4.99 -26.60
N ALA A 65 10.07 5.26 -27.83
CA ALA A 65 9.57 4.22 -28.73
C ALA A 65 10.58 3.08 -28.99
N PRO A 66 11.88 3.35 -29.27
CA PRO A 66 12.88 2.28 -29.39
C PRO A 66 13.07 1.44 -28.11
N LEU A 67 12.95 2.06 -26.92
CA LEU A 67 13.06 1.36 -25.64
C LEU A 67 11.80 0.55 -25.33
N GLU A 68 10.63 1.15 -25.50
CA GLU A 68 9.32 0.50 -25.31
C GLU A 68 9.18 -0.75 -26.18
N GLN A 69 9.56 -0.67 -27.46
CA GLN A 69 9.49 -1.80 -28.39
C GLN A 69 10.33 -3.01 -27.96
N VAL A 70 11.48 -2.80 -27.32
CA VAL A 70 12.36 -3.91 -26.88
C VAL A 70 12.03 -4.40 -25.47
N ILE A 71 11.51 -3.51 -24.62
CA ILE A 71 11.09 -3.82 -23.25
C ILE A 71 9.76 -4.57 -23.25
N ASN A 72 8.86 -4.27 -24.20
CA ASN A 72 7.57 -4.95 -24.30
C ASN A 72 7.74 -6.48 -24.36
N GLY A 73 6.91 -7.19 -23.61
CA GLY A 73 6.97 -8.65 -23.48
C GLY A 73 8.19 -9.17 -22.70
N VAL A 74 8.62 -8.45 -21.66
CA VAL A 74 9.42 -9.05 -20.58
C VAL A 74 8.51 -9.97 -19.75
N ASP A 75 9.04 -11.11 -19.31
CA ASP A 75 8.27 -12.11 -18.57
C ASP A 75 7.70 -11.51 -17.26
N GLY A 76 6.43 -11.80 -16.98
CA GLY A 76 5.74 -11.31 -15.78
C GLY A 76 5.41 -9.81 -15.80
N MET A 77 5.55 -9.11 -16.92
CA MET A 77 5.13 -7.70 -17.06
C MET A 77 3.60 -7.58 -17.02
N LEU A 78 3.07 -6.73 -16.15
CA LEU A 78 1.64 -6.37 -16.08
C LEU A 78 1.30 -5.25 -17.05
N TYR A 79 1.98 -4.11 -16.92
CA TYR A 79 1.80 -2.93 -17.76
C TYR A 79 3.05 -2.06 -17.76
N MET A 80 3.14 -1.17 -18.75
CA MET A 80 4.22 -0.21 -18.92
C MET A 80 3.65 1.20 -19.05
N ASN A 81 4.15 2.14 -18.25
CA ASN A 81 3.77 3.56 -18.30
C ASN A 81 5.01 4.42 -18.55
N THR A 82 5.04 5.16 -19.64
CA THR A 82 6.15 6.04 -20.01
C THR A 82 5.71 7.49 -19.95
N GLN A 83 6.52 8.33 -19.33
CA GLN A 83 6.29 9.77 -19.26
C GLN A 83 7.49 10.53 -19.81
N MET A 84 7.18 11.55 -20.61
CA MET A 84 8.17 12.39 -21.28
C MET A 84 7.76 13.84 -21.07
N ALA A 85 8.66 14.65 -20.52
CA ALA A 85 8.38 16.04 -20.20
C ALA A 85 9.32 17.00 -20.93
N ILE A 86 8.94 18.28 -20.92
CA ILE A 86 9.68 19.38 -21.57
C ILE A 86 11.06 19.64 -20.97
N ASP A 87 11.40 19.07 -19.81
CA ASP A 87 12.74 19.18 -19.22
C ASP A 87 13.77 18.24 -19.88
N GLY A 88 13.36 17.50 -20.92
CA GLY A 88 14.23 16.55 -21.61
C GLY A 88 14.28 15.19 -20.92
N ARG A 89 13.51 14.96 -19.85
CA ARG A 89 13.53 13.70 -19.09
C ARG A 89 12.47 12.73 -19.61
N MET A 90 12.87 11.47 -19.69
CA MET A 90 11.98 10.34 -19.95
C MET A 90 12.10 9.33 -18.82
N VAL A 91 10.95 8.78 -18.42
CA VAL A 91 10.87 7.74 -17.41
C VAL A 91 9.85 6.68 -17.84
N ILE A 92 10.31 5.44 -17.99
CA ILE A 92 9.49 4.24 -18.21
C ILE A 92 9.37 3.51 -16.88
N SER A 93 8.14 3.31 -16.41
CA SER A 93 7.80 2.49 -15.24
C SER A 93 7.16 1.19 -15.71
N ILE A 94 7.81 0.06 -15.41
CA ILE A 94 7.36 -1.28 -15.81
C ILE A 94 6.93 -2.02 -14.54
N ALA A 95 5.64 -2.29 -14.41
CA ALA A 95 5.07 -3.03 -13.29
C ALA A 95 5.04 -4.53 -13.59
N PHE A 96 5.42 -5.36 -12.63
CA PHE A 96 5.47 -6.82 -12.75
C PHE A 96 4.44 -7.52 -11.86
N GLU A 97 4.07 -8.74 -12.21
CA GLU A 97 3.21 -9.61 -11.41
C GLU A 97 3.79 -9.81 -10.01
N GLN A 98 2.91 -9.89 -9.01
CA GLN A 98 3.32 -10.20 -7.64
C GLN A 98 4.01 -11.56 -7.58
N GLY A 99 5.13 -11.63 -6.86
CA GLY A 99 5.97 -12.83 -6.78
C GLY A 99 7.12 -12.85 -7.80
N THR A 100 7.15 -11.92 -8.76
CA THR A 100 8.32 -11.71 -9.63
C THR A 100 9.49 -11.22 -8.79
N ASP A 101 10.67 -11.83 -8.99
CA ASP A 101 11.91 -11.41 -8.35
C ASP A 101 12.35 -10.03 -8.93
N PRO A 102 12.44 -8.97 -8.11
CA PRO A 102 12.81 -7.63 -8.58
C PRO A 102 14.21 -7.55 -9.22
N ASP A 103 15.16 -8.37 -8.75
CA ASP A 103 16.52 -8.41 -9.29
C ASP A 103 16.50 -9.06 -10.68
N MET A 104 15.76 -10.15 -10.84
CA MET A 104 15.60 -10.79 -12.15
C MET A 104 14.86 -9.89 -13.14
N ALA A 105 13.80 -9.20 -12.69
CA ALA A 105 13.08 -8.23 -13.53
C ALA A 105 14.02 -7.10 -13.98
N GLN A 106 14.82 -6.53 -13.06
CA GLN A 106 15.79 -5.48 -13.39
C GLN A 106 16.84 -5.96 -14.40
N ILE A 107 17.38 -7.17 -14.22
CA ILE A 107 18.35 -7.77 -15.15
C ILE A 107 17.71 -7.99 -16.53
N GLN A 108 16.49 -8.51 -16.59
CA GLN A 108 15.78 -8.74 -17.85
C GLN A 108 15.51 -7.43 -18.59
N VAL A 109 15.03 -6.40 -17.90
CA VAL A 109 14.82 -5.06 -18.49
C VAL A 109 16.14 -4.46 -18.96
N GLN A 110 17.18 -4.46 -18.13
CA GLN A 110 18.51 -3.94 -18.49
C GLN A 110 19.09 -4.65 -19.72
N ASN A 111 18.88 -5.96 -19.85
CA ASN A 111 19.28 -6.74 -21.02
C ASN A 111 18.51 -6.34 -22.29
N ARG A 112 17.23 -5.94 -22.18
CA ARG A 112 16.46 -5.40 -23.31
C ARG A 112 16.93 -3.98 -23.66
N VAL A 113 17.08 -3.11 -22.67
CA VAL A 113 17.59 -1.73 -22.83
C VAL A 113 18.93 -1.72 -23.54
N SER A 114 19.84 -2.60 -23.15
CA SER A 114 21.19 -2.71 -23.74
C SER A 114 21.18 -3.03 -25.24
N ARG A 115 20.12 -3.70 -25.75
CA ARG A 115 19.94 -3.96 -27.20
C ARG A 115 19.47 -2.73 -27.98
N ALA A 116 18.77 -1.81 -27.31
CA ALA A 116 18.28 -0.57 -27.92
C ALA A 116 19.30 0.57 -27.85
N LEU A 117 20.28 0.53 -26.94
CA LEU A 117 21.30 1.59 -26.77
C LEU A 117 21.92 2.10 -28.09
N PRO A 118 22.34 1.23 -29.05
CA PRO A 118 22.95 1.70 -30.30
C PRO A 118 22.01 2.47 -31.23
N ARG A 119 20.69 2.42 -30.99
CA ARG A 119 19.66 3.14 -31.76
C ARG A 119 19.32 4.50 -31.15
N LEU A 120 19.77 4.78 -29.93
CA LEU A 120 19.49 6.03 -29.23
C LEU A 120 20.43 7.15 -29.71
N PRO A 121 20.04 8.43 -29.57
CA PRO A 121 20.93 9.57 -29.81
C PRO A 121 22.22 9.50 -28.98
N GLU A 122 23.35 9.96 -29.54
CA GLU A 122 24.66 9.91 -28.86
C GLU A 122 24.68 10.70 -27.55
N GLU A 123 23.95 11.81 -27.46
CA GLU A 123 23.82 12.64 -26.27
C GLU A 123 23.18 11.86 -25.11
N VAL A 124 22.14 11.08 -25.42
CA VAL A 124 21.45 10.22 -24.44
C VAL A 124 22.39 9.09 -24.00
N GLN A 125 23.11 8.48 -24.95
CA GLN A 125 24.10 7.44 -24.63
C GLN A 125 25.23 7.97 -23.73
N ARG A 126 25.71 9.21 -23.97
CA ARG A 126 26.76 9.86 -23.18
C ARG A 126 26.31 10.19 -21.76
N ILE A 127 25.05 10.59 -21.57
CA ILE A 127 24.49 10.82 -20.24
C ILE A 127 24.22 9.48 -19.54
N GLY A 128 23.86 8.46 -20.30
CA GLY A 128 23.56 7.12 -19.85
C GLY A 128 22.05 6.89 -19.66
N VAL A 129 21.63 5.65 -19.90
CA VAL A 129 20.29 5.16 -19.57
C VAL A 129 20.39 4.34 -18.30
N VAL A 130 19.62 4.70 -17.28
CA VAL A 130 19.66 4.06 -15.95
C VAL A 130 18.47 3.12 -15.82
N THR A 131 18.73 1.86 -15.44
CA THR A 131 17.70 0.88 -15.12
C THR A 131 17.84 0.46 -13.66
N GLU A 132 16.84 0.77 -12.85
CA GLU A 132 16.84 0.49 -11.42
C GLU A 132 15.52 -0.11 -10.95
N LYS A 133 15.61 -0.99 -9.95
CA LYS A 133 14.43 -1.44 -9.22
C LYS A 133 14.02 -0.34 -8.26
N THR A 134 12.73 -0.04 -8.19
CA THR A 134 12.24 1.03 -7.32
C THR A 134 10.95 0.60 -6.63
N SER A 135 10.76 1.07 -5.40
CA SER A 135 9.45 1.04 -4.77
C SER A 135 8.76 2.35 -5.14
N PRO A 136 7.51 2.32 -5.65
CA PRO A 136 6.79 3.55 -5.99
C PRO A 136 6.41 4.38 -4.76
N ASP A 137 6.61 3.86 -3.54
CA ASP A 137 6.30 4.55 -2.28
C ASP A 137 7.51 5.31 -1.71
N MET A 138 7.25 6.50 -1.17
CA MET A 138 8.23 7.33 -0.47
C MET A 138 8.30 6.88 1.00
N LEU A 139 9.45 6.36 1.45
CA LEU A 139 9.57 5.91 2.84
C LEU A 139 9.57 7.09 3.82
N MET A 140 10.40 8.10 3.54
CA MET A 140 10.51 9.32 4.34
C MET A 140 11.30 10.40 3.60
N VAL A 141 11.16 11.65 4.04
CA VAL A 141 11.93 12.79 3.52
C VAL A 141 12.68 13.47 4.66
N VAL A 142 14.01 13.57 4.51
CA VAL A 142 14.88 14.32 5.41
C VAL A 142 15.20 15.67 4.77
N HIS A 143 14.86 16.77 5.43
CA HIS A 143 15.24 18.11 5.02
C HIS A 143 16.48 18.58 5.76
N LEU A 144 17.34 19.34 5.09
CA LEU A 144 18.36 20.16 5.75
C LEU A 144 17.93 21.62 5.75
N VAL A 145 18.05 22.28 6.89
CA VAL A 145 17.66 23.67 7.10
C VAL A 145 18.79 24.47 7.73
N SER A 146 18.83 25.78 7.43
CA SER A 146 19.73 26.75 8.04
C SER A 146 18.90 27.82 8.76
N PRO A 147 18.64 27.65 10.08
CA PRO A 147 17.74 28.53 10.84
C PRO A 147 18.12 30.02 10.78
N GLN A 148 19.42 30.34 10.82
CA GLN A 148 19.94 31.71 10.74
C GLN A 148 20.17 32.17 9.28
N LYS A 149 19.81 31.33 8.29
CA LYS A 149 19.99 31.58 6.85
C LYS A 149 21.44 31.88 6.47
N ARG A 150 22.41 31.28 7.17
CA ARG A 150 23.85 31.39 6.86
C ARG A 150 24.20 30.70 5.55
N TYR A 151 23.54 29.58 5.25
CA TYR A 151 23.79 28.77 4.06
C TYR A 151 22.59 28.82 3.12
N ASP A 152 22.87 28.90 1.81
CA ASP A 152 21.84 28.83 0.79
C ASP A 152 21.42 27.38 0.49
N SER A 153 20.32 27.23 -0.24
CA SER A 153 19.78 25.90 -0.57
C SER A 153 20.73 25.06 -1.42
N LEU A 154 21.57 25.68 -2.27
CA LEU A 154 22.52 24.97 -3.10
C LEU A 154 23.66 24.39 -2.26
N TYR A 155 24.19 25.16 -1.31
CA TYR A 155 25.19 24.70 -0.36
C TYR A 155 24.64 23.55 0.49
N LEU A 156 23.43 23.70 1.04
CA LEU A 156 22.78 22.66 1.85
C LEU A 156 22.57 21.37 1.05
N SER A 157 22.12 21.46 -0.21
CA SER A 157 21.93 20.32 -1.11
C SER A 157 23.25 19.55 -1.31
N ASN A 158 24.32 20.29 -1.62
CA ASN A 158 25.63 19.69 -1.88
C ASN A 158 26.36 19.22 -0.62
N PHE A 159 26.09 19.84 0.53
CA PHE A 159 26.51 19.31 1.82
C PHE A 159 25.83 17.95 2.08
N ALA A 160 24.52 17.86 1.84
CA ALA A 160 23.78 16.62 1.98
C ALA A 160 24.31 15.52 1.05
N ILE A 161 24.51 15.84 -0.24
CA ILE A 161 25.06 14.94 -1.24
C ILE A 161 26.42 14.38 -0.80
N ARG A 162 27.29 15.22 -0.22
CA ARG A 162 28.67 14.84 0.14
C ARG A 162 28.78 14.09 1.47
N GLN A 163 28.01 14.48 2.48
CA GLN A 163 28.20 14.02 3.87
C GLN A 163 27.05 13.16 4.40
N VAL A 164 25.89 13.19 3.76
CA VAL A 164 24.67 12.53 4.27
C VAL A 164 24.18 11.44 3.33
N ARG A 165 24.01 11.74 2.03
CA ARG A 165 23.39 10.85 1.04
C ARG A 165 24.05 9.46 1.03
N ASP A 166 25.37 9.38 0.88
CA ASP A 166 26.08 8.10 0.79
C ASP A 166 26.09 7.32 2.11
N GLU A 167 26.03 8.01 3.25
CA GLU A 167 25.89 7.36 4.56
C GLU A 167 24.51 6.71 4.68
N LEU A 168 23.45 7.41 4.25
CA LEU A 168 22.10 6.89 4.26
C LEU A 168 21.89 5.78 3.23
N ALA A 169 22.40 5.94 2.01
CA ALA A 169 22.27 4.96 0.93
C ALA A 169 22.94 3.61 1.24
N ARG A 170 23.92 3.59 2.15
CA ARG A 170 24.57 2.35 2.61
C ARG A 170 23.85 1.64 3.75
N LEU A 171 22.82 2.27 4.33
CA LEU A 171 22.06 1.64 5.40
C LEU A 171 21.29 0.43 4.85
N PRO A 172 21.27 -0.70 5.58
CA PRO A 172 20.56 -1.89 5.13
C PRO A 172 19.06 -1.58 4.97
N GLY A 173 18.51 -1.94 3.81
CA GLY A 173 17.10 -1.74 3.48
C GLY A 173 16.78 -0.39 2.81
N VAL A 174 17.74 0.54 2.70
CA VAL A 174 17.63 1.70 1.81
C VAL A 174 17.87 1.24 0.38
N GLY A 175 16.96 1.59 -0.53
CA GLY A 175 17.08 1.30 -1.97
C GLY A 175 17.81 2.40 -2.71
N ASP A 176 17.34 3.64 -2.53
CA ASP A 176 18.01 4.82 -3.07
C ASP A 176 17.72 6.05 -2.20
N VAL A 177 18.55 7.09 -2.35
CA VAL A 177 18.38 8.40 -1.72
C VAL A 177 18.47 9.47 -2.81
N LEU A 178 17.30 9.99 -3.19
CA LEU A 178 17.14 11.04 -4.18
C LEU A 178 17.21 12.42 -3.50
N VAL A 179 17.98 13.33 -4.07
CA VAL A 179 18.12 14.70 -3.56
C VAL A 179 17.29 15.66 -4.42
N TRP A 180 16.32 16.30 -3.79
CA TRP A 180 15.37 17.24 -4.39
C TRP A 180 15.68 18.68 -3.94
N GLY A 181 15.37 19.65 -4.80
CA GLY A 181 15.60 21.07 -4.54
C GLY A 181 16.68 21.66 -5.43
N ALA A 182 17.69 22.27 -4.84
CA ALA A 182 18.66 23.12 -5.56
C ALA A 182 19.68 22.36 -6.46
N GLY A 183 19.58 21.05 -6.62
CA GLY A 183 20.43 20.26 -7.52
C GLY A 183 21.85 20.00 -7.00
N GLU A 184 22.68 19.43 -7.87
CA GLU A 184 24.10 19.14 -7.62
C GLU A 184 24.98 20.29 -8.10
N TYR A 185 26.19 20.43 -7.56
CA TYR A 185 27.16 21.38 -8.10
C TYR A 185 27.53 21.04 -9.54
N ALA A 186 27.53 22.06 -10.38
CA ALA A 186 28.06 22.00 -11.74
C ALA A 186 28.87 23.27 -12.02
N MET A 187 29.93 23.11 -12.83
CA MET A 187 30.64 24.24 -13.40
C MET A 187 29.76 24.79 -14.51
N ARG A 188 29.12 25.94 -14.26
CA ARG A 188 28.22 26.60 -15.21
C ARG A 188 29.00 27.62 -16.02
N VAL A 189 29.10 27.37 -17.33
CA VAL A 189 29.68 28.29 -18.31
C VAL A 189 28.52 29.00 -19.02
N TRP A 190 28.20 30.20 -18.54
CA TRP A 190 27.16 31.05 -19.08
C TRP A 190 27.69 31.90 -20.24
N LEU A 191 27.41 31.48 -21.47
CA LEU A 191 27.91 32.09 -22.69
C LEU A 191 27.25 33.45 -22.93
N ASP A 192 28.03 34.42 -23.41
CA ASP A 192 27.57 35.71 -23.93
C ASP A 192 27.67 35.70 -25.46
N PRO A 193 26.57 35.40 -26.19
CA PRO A 193 26.61 35.21 -27.63
C PRO A 193 27.09 36.45 -28.39
N ALA A 194 26.86 37.65 -27.85
CA ALA A 194 27.30 38.90 -28.47
C ALA A 194 28.84 39.03 -28.39
N LYS A 195 29.42 38.78 -27.21
CA LYS A 195 30.89 38.78 -27.03
C LYS A 195 31.60 37.68 -27.81
N ILE A 196 30.99 36.50 -27.89
CA ILE A 196 31.47 35.37 -28.69
C ILE A 196 31.52 35.76 -30.16
N ALA A 197 30.41 36.26 -30.70
CA ALA A 197 30.34 36.58 -32.12
C ALA A 197 31.21 37.79 -32.53
N ASN A 198 31.37 38.80 -31.66
CA ASN A 198 32.26 39.94 -31.92
C ASN A 198 33.73 39.53 -32.09
N ARG A 199 34.12 38.35 -31.59
CA ARG A 199 35.47 37.79 -31.75
C ARG A 199 35.57 36.76 -32.88
N GLY A 200 34.51 36.64 -33.69
CA GLY A 200 34.40 35.65 -34.75
C GLY A 200 34.50 34.23 -34.22
N LEU A 201 33.82 33.95 -33.09
CA LEU A 201 33.71 32.65 -32.44
C LEU A 201 32.25 32.17 -32.46
N THR A 202 32.04 30.87 -32.26
CA THR A 202 30.74 30.22 -32.07
C THR A 202 30.69 29.53 -30.70
N ALA A 203 29.50 29.10 -30.28
CA ALA A 203 29.36 28.33 -29.05
C ALA A 203 30.10 26.97 -29.13
N SER A 204 30.16 26.35 -30.31
CA SER A 204 30.88 25.10 -30.54
C SER A 204 32.39 25.24 -30.35
N ASP A 205 32.98 26.40 -30.69
CA ASP A 205 34.39 26.68 -30.40
C ASP A 205 34.67 26.67 -28.90
N ILE A 206 33.75 27.23 -28.09
CA ILE A 206 33.87 27.24 -26.63
C ILE A 206 33.83 25.82 -26.07
N VAL A 207 32.87 25.02 -26.52
CA VAL A 207 32.73 23.62 -26.10
C VAL A 207 33.96 22.80 -26.50
N THR A 208 34.50 23.03 -27.69
CA THR A 208 35.71 22.37 -28.17
C THR A 208 36.92 22.72 -27.29
N ALA A 209 37.12 24.01 -26.98
CA ALA A 209 38.18 24.46 -26.09
C ALA A 209 38.04 23.87 -24.67
N LEU A 210 36.82 23.79 -24.14
CA LEU A 210 36.54 23.15 -22.86
C LEU A 210 36.87 21.65 -22.88
N ARG A 211 36.53 20.93 -23.95
CA ARG A 211 36.85 19.49 -24.07
C ARG A 211 38.34 19.23 -24.24
N GLU A 212 39.04 20.13 -24.94
CA GLU A 212 40.48 20.03 -25.18
C GLU A 212 41.31 20.30 -23.92
N GLN A 213 40.96 21.34 -23.15
CA GLN A 213 41.78 21.77 -22.01
C GLN A 213 41.34 21.19 -20.66
N ASN A 214 40.08 20.77 -20.50
CA ASN A 214 39.61 20.09 -19.28
C ASN A 214 39.58 18.57 -19.50
N VAL A 215 40.75 17.95 -19.60
CA VAL A 215 40.88 16.50 -19.84
C VAL A 215 41.83 15.85 -18.85
N GLN A 216 41.50 14.62 -18.43
CA GLN A 216 42.41 13.82 -17.61
C GLN A 216 43.39 13.09 -18.53
N VAL A 217 44.67 13.44 -18.47
CA VAL A 217 45.73 12.81 -19.25
C VAL A 217 46.42 11.73 -18.44
N ALA A 218 46.59 10.54 -19.03
CA ALA A 218 47.42 9.47 -18.48
C ALA A 218 48.84 9.57 -19.06
N ALA A 219 49.71 10.36 -18.42
CA ALA A 219 51.06 10.67 -18.95
C ALA A 219 52.11 9.55 -18.76
N GLY A 220 51.73 8.42 -18.15
CA GLY A 220 52.59 7.26 -17.98
C GLY A 220 53.66 7.42 -16.88
N SER A 221 54.75 6.67 -17.01
CA SER A 221 55.88 6.75 -16.08
C SER A 221 57.22 6.70 -16.82
N VAL A 222 58.20 7.45 -16.33
CA VAL A 222 59.59 7.43 -16.81
C VAL A 222 60.33 6.32 -16.08
N GLY A 223 61.13 5.52 -16.81
CA GLY A 223 61.88 4.40 -16.24
C GLY A 223 61.07 3.11 -16.05
N GLN A 224 59.92 2.99 -16.74
CA GLN A 224 59.11 1.77 -16.73
C GLN A 224 59.77 0.65 -17.56
N GLN A 225 59.73 -0.59 -17.05
CA GLN A 225 60.13 -1.83 -17.74
C GLN A 225 59.50 -1.93 -19.14
N PRO A 226 60.14 -2.57 -20.14
CA PRO A 226 60.97 -3.79 -20.01
C PRO A 226 62.50 -3.61 -20.00
N GLU A 227 63.04 -2.39 -20.03
CA GLU A 227 64.49 -2.16 -20.03
C GLU A 227 64.98 -1.68 -18.65
N ALA A 228 65.74 -2.52 -17.94
CA ALA A 228 66.05 -2.38 -16.52
C ALA A 228 67.25 -1.47 -16.18
N SER A 229 67.59 -0.49 -17.02
CA SER A 229 68.75 0.40 -16.79
C SER A 229 68.44 1.62 -15.91
N ALA A 230 67.16 1.96 -15.73
CA ALA A 230 66.74 3.08 -14.90
C ALA A 230 66.66 2.69 -13.42
N ALA A 231 67.33 3.44 -12.54
CA ALA A 231 67.35 3.18 -11.09
C ALA A 231 66.02 3.53 -10.38
N PHE A 232 65.17 4.35 -11.00
CA PHE A 232 63.88 4.77 -10.47
C PHE A 232 62.82 4.76 -11.57
N GLN A 233 61.62 4.28 -11.23
CA GLN A 233 60.41 4.47 -12.01
C GLN A 233 59.61 5.62 -11.39
N MET A 234 59.38 6.69 -12.15
CA MET A 234 58.67 7.89 -11.70
C MET A 234 57.41 8.11 -12.51
N THR A 235 56.25 8.21 -11.84
CA THR A 235 54.98 8.55 -12.50
C THR A 235 54.99 10.01 -12.95
N VAL A 236 54.61 10.26 -14.21
CA VAL A 236 54.47 11.60 -14.75
C VAL A 236 53.09 12.12 -14.39
N ASN A 237 53.04 13.18 -13.59
CA ASN A 237 51.80 13.89 -13.26
C ASN A 237 51.72 15.17 -14.08
N THR A 238 50.60 15.40 -14.75
CA THR A 238 50.27 16.67 -15.41
C THR A 238 48.98 17.23 -14.81
N LEU A 239 48.75 18.53 -15.00
CA LEU A 239 47.45 19.13 -14.67
C LEU A 239 46.40 18.45 -15.55
N GLY A 240 45.48 17.71 -14.92
CA GLY A 240 44.39 17.02 -15.59
C GLY A 240 43.15 17.92 -15.66
N ARG A 241 42.04 17.45 -15.08
CA ARG A 241 40.82 18.24 -14.98
C ARG A 241 41.01 19.51 -14.14
N LEU A 242 40.43 20.61 -14.60
CA LEU A 242 40.38 21.89 -13.89
C LEU A 242 39.48 21.78 -12.65
N THR A 243 39.65 22.67 -11.67
CA THR A 243 39.02 22.54 -10.35
C THR A 243 38.29 23.79 -9.87
N SER A 244 38.69 24.98 -10.31
CA SER A 244 38.12 26.25 -9.87
C SER A 244 37.59 27.09 -11.03
N GLU A 245 36.65 27.98 -10.73
CA GLU A 245 36.04 28.91 -11.67
C GLU A 245 37.08 29.78 -12.38
N GLU A 246 38.13 30.19 -11.65
CA GLU A 246 39.24 30.97 -12.22
C GLU A 246 40.01 30.16 -13.26
N GLN A 247 40.32 28.89 -12.98
CA GLN A 247 41.01 28.01 -13.93
C GLN A 247 40.19 27.82 -15.22
N PHE A 248 38.88 27.60 -15.08
CA PHE A 248 37.98 27.55 -16.23
C PHE A 248 37.95 28.90 -16.98
N GLY A 249 37.95 30.02 -16.26
CA GLY A 249 38.00 31.35 -16.85
C GLY A 249 39.29 31.64 -17.64
N GLU A 250 40.41 30.98 -17.31
CA GLU A 250 41.70 31.12 -17.99
C GLU A 250 41.83 30.28 -19.27
N ILE A 251 40.87 29.38 -19.56
CA ILE A 251 40.87 28.54 -20.77
C ILE A 251 41.03 29.41 -22.01
N VAL A 252 42.02 29.06 -22.83
CA VAL A 252 42.31 29.79 -24.07
C VAL A 252 41.36 29.31 -25.15
N VAL A 253 40.50 30.20 -25.64
CA VAL A 253 39.51 29.86 -26.68
C VAL A 253 40.07 30.12 -28.07
N LYS A 254 40.80 31.23 -28.25
CA LYS A 254 41.38 31.63 -29.53
C LYS A 254 42.60 32.50 -29.32
N ILE A 255 43.57 32.36 -30.23
CA ILE A 255 44.72 33.25 -30.36
C ILE A 255 44.57 34.01 -31.69
N GLY A 256 44.54 35.34 -31.62
CA GLY A 256 44.45 36.23 -32.79
C GLY A 256 45.74 36.24 -33.62
N ALA A 257 45.66 36.78 -34.84
CA ALA A 257 46.81 36.83 -35.75
C ALA A 257 48.01 37.61 -35.17
N ASP A 258 47.74 38.62 -34.35
CA ASP A 258 48.74 39.47 -33.68
C ASP A 258 49.12 38.98 -32.27
N GLY A 259 48.72 37.75 -31.91
CA GLY A 259 49.02 37.13 -30.61
C GLY A 259 48.00 37.43 -29.50
N GLU A 260 46.88 38.07 -29.82
CA GLU A 260 45.82 38.39 -28.85
C GLU A 260 45.16 37.12 -28.31
N VAL A 261 45.19 36.91 -26.99
CA VAL A 261 44.61 35.72 -26.36
C VAL A 261 43.19 36.01 -25.88
N THR A 262 42.20 35.35 -26.48
CA THR A 262 40.82 35.32 -25.97
C THR A 262 40.64 34.18 -24.99
N ARG A 263 40.24 34.51 -23.76
CA ARG A 263 39.98 33.53 -22.71
C ARG A 263 38.49 33.33 -22.50
N LEU A 264 38.11 32.25 -21.81
CA LEU A 264 36.71 31.94 -21.54
C LEU A 264 36.01 33.07 -20.76
N ARG A 265 36.69 33.66 -19.78
CA ARG A 265 36.15 34.80 -19.00
C ARG A 265 35.77 36.02 -19.84
N ASP A 266 36.37 36.17 -21.03
CA ASP A 266 36.12 37.32 -21.91
C ASP A 266 34.80 37.19 -22.69
N VAL A 267 34.24 35.98 -22.71
CA VAL A 267 33.10 35.58 -23.54
C VAL A 267 32.02 34.79 -22.78
N ALA A 268 32.27 34.41 -21.53
CA ALA A 268 31.34 33.69 -20.68
C ALA A 268 31.52 34.02 -19.20
N ARG A 269 30.43 33.97 -18.44
CA ARG A 269 30.46 34.02 -16.97
C ARG A 269 30.57 32.59 -16.44
N VAL A 270 31.64 32.30 -15.71
CA VAL A 270 31.92 30.99 -15.13
C VAL A 270 31.59 31.01 -13.64
N THR A 271 30.71 30.13 -13.20
CA THR A 271 30.27 30.05 -11.79
C THR A 271 30.03 28.60 -11.37
N LEU A 272 30.31 28.27 -10.11
CA LEU A 272 29.80 27.06 -9.49
C LEU A 272 28.30 27.25 -9.18
N GLY A 273 27.42 26.55 -9.91
CA GLY A 273 25.96 26.63 -9.77
C GLY A 273 25.32 25.25 -9.68
N ALA A 274 24.00 25.19 -9.80
CA ALA A 274 23.27 23.92 -9.91
C ALA A 274 23.41 23.31 -11.32
N ASP A 275 23.39 21.98 -11.41
CA ASP A 275 23.35 21.23 -12.66
C ASP A 275 22.04 21.42 -13.43
N ALA A 276 20.91 21.43 -12.71
CA ALA A 276 19.56 21.70 -13.21
C ALA A 276 18.77 22.65 -12.29
N TYR A 277 17.76 23.32 -12.87
CA TYR A 277 16.91 24.32 -12.17
C TYR A 277 15.40 24.04 -12.36
N THR A 278 15.03 22.78 -12.56
CA THR A 278 13.67 22.35 -12.98
C THR A 278 12.73 22.04 -11.81
N LEU A 279 13.29 21.89 -10.61
CA LEU A 279 12.58 21.44 -9.42
C LEU A 279 13.06 22.24 -8.21
N ARG A 280 12.16 22.55 -7.27
CA ARG A 280 12.49 23.16 -5.98
C ARG A 280 11.94 22.32 -4.84
N SER A 281 12.39 22.60 -3.63
CA SER A 281 11.93 21.94 -2.41
C SER A 281 11.76 22.98 -1.32
N LEU A 282 10.57 23.02 -0.71
CA LEU A 282 10.22 23.94 0.35
C LEU A 282 9.74 23.16 1.57
N LEU A 283 10.12 23.64 2.76
CA LEU A 283 9.59 23.20 4.04
C LEU A 283 8.97 24.42 4.73
N ASN A 284 7.68 24.35 5.03
CA ASN A 284 6.90 25.43 5.64
C ASN A 284 7.02 26.77 4.90
N GLY A 285 7.13 26.74 3.57
CA GLY A 285 7.28 27.91 2.70
C GLY A 285 8.72 28.44 2.54
N GLU A 286 9.70 27.87 3.24
CA GLU A 286 11.12 28.25 3.14
C GLU A 286 11.91 27.22 2.33
N ALA A 287 12.94 27.65 1.60
CA ALA A 287 13.75 26.77 0.76
C ALA A 287 14.56 25.78 1.62
N ALA A 288 14.35 24.48 1.40
CA ALA A 288 15.00 23.42 2.15
C ALA A 288 15.22 22.19 1.26
N PRO A 289 16.47 21.82 0.91
CA PRO A 289 16.76 20.60 0.18
C PRO A 289 16.17 19.38 0.89
N ALA A 290 15.67 18.45 0.11
CA ALA A 290 15.01 17.24 0.58
C ALA A 290 15.76 16.01 0.11
N LEU A 291 16.06 15.09 1.02
CA LEU A 291 16.54 13.75 0.73
C LEU A 291 15.35 12.82 0.84
N GLN A 292 14.77 12.46 -0.31
CA GLN A 292 13.76 11.42 -0.39
C GLN A 292 14.46 10.07 -0.26
N ILE A 293 13.99 9.27 0.68
CA ILE A 293 14.52 7.94 0.92
C ILE A 293 13.52 6.95 0.33
N ILE A 294 14.01 6.11 -0.58
CA ILE A 294 13.25 5.02 -1.18
C ILE A 294 13.69 3.73 -0.49
N GLN A 295 12.71 2.94 -0.08
CA GLN A 295 12.97 1.66 0.54
C GLN A 295 13.33 0.60 -0.51
N SER A 296 14.30 -0.26 -0.21
CA SER A 296 14.54 -1.47 -1.01
C SER A 296 13.30 -2.39 -0.97
N PRO A 297 12.90 -3.00 -2.10
CA PRO A 297 11.82 -3.99 -2.11
C PRO A 297 12.03 -5.09 -1.05
N GLY A 298 11.01 -5.32 -0.20
CA GLY A 298 11.03 -6.36 0.84
C GLY A 298 11.74 -5.98 2.15
N ALA A 299 12.33 -4.79 2.26
CA ALA A 299 12.90 -4.33 3.52
C ALA A 299 11.82 -3.99 4.57
N ASN A 300 12.22 -3.79 5.82
CA ASN A 300 11.32 -3.35 6.89
C ASN A 300 11.30 -1.81 7.03
N ALA A 301 10.14 -1.18 6.85
CA ALA A 301 10.04 0.29 6.82
C ALA A 301 10.37 0.92 8.19
N ILE A 302 9.97 0.28 9.29
CA ILE A 302 10.22 0.77 10.65
C ILE A 302 11.71 0.67 11.00
N ASP A 303 12.35 -0.45 10.67
CA ASP A 303 13.78 -0.66 10.95
C ASP A 303 14.65 0.31 10.14
N VAL A 304 14.31 0.49 8.85
CA VAL A 304 15.01 1.46 7.98
C VAL A 304 14.82 2.88 8.51
N SER A 305 13.60 3.28 8.89
CA SER A 305 13.31 4.58 9.52
C SER A 305 14.10 4.80 10.83
N ASN A 306 14.18 3.78 11.70
CA ASN A 306 15.00 3.85 12.92
C ASN A 306 16.50 3.98 12.61
N ALA A 307 17.01 3.23 11.63
CA ALA A 307 18.41 3.30 11.21
C ALA A 307 18.76 4.68 10.65
N ILE A 308 17.87 5.28 9.85
CA ILE A 308 18.04 6.63 9.30
C ILE A 308 18.03 7.67 10.41
N ARG A 309 17.04 7.63 11.32
CA ARG A 309 16.96 8.55 12.46
C ARG A 309 18.23 8.50 13.31
N GLY A 310 18.64 7.30 13.70
CA GLY A 310 19.87 7.11 14.48
C GLY A 310 21.14 7.56 13.74
N LYS A 311 21.23 7.34 12.43
CA LYS A 311 22.36 7.83 11.63
C LYS A 311 22.34 9.35 11.49
N MET A 312 21.17 9.98 11.35
CA MET A 312 21.05 11.44 11.29
C MET A 312 21.39 12.09 12.65
N ASP A 313 20.99 11.48 13.76
CA ASP A 313 21.37 11.91 15.12
C ASP A 313 22.91 11.87 15.31
N GLU A 314 23.57 10.84 14.78
CA GLU A 314 25.05 10.72 14.77
C GLU A 314 25.68 11.81 13.89
N LEU A 315 25.20 11.97 12.65
CA LEU A 315 25.76 12.93 11.69
C LEU A 315 25.56 14.38 12.12
N GLN A 316 24.44 14.71 12.76
CA GLN A 316 24.14 16.07 13.24
C GLN A 316 25.20 16.60 14.21
N GLN A 317 25.86 15.73 14.99
CA GLN A 317 26.94 16.13 15.90
C GLN A 317 28.15 16.74 15.19
N ASN A 318 28.34 16.40 13.91
CA ASN A 318 29.46 16.87 13.08
C ASN A 318 29.01 17.91 12.04
N PHE A 319 27.76 18.37 12.07
CA PHE A 319 27.29 19.38 11.15
C PHE A 319 27.97 20.74 11.42
N PRO A 320 28.25 21.52 10.36
CA PRO A 320 28.62 22.92 10.49
C PRO A 320 27.59 23.69 11.34
N GLN A 321 28.04 24.74 12.04
CA GLN A 321 27.14 25.64 12.77
C GLN A 321 26.02 26.13 11.86
N ASP A 322 24.78 26.16 12.36
CA ASP A 322 23.59 26.60 11.62
C ASP A 322 23.12 25.64 10.51
N ILE A 323 23.44 24.34 10.61
CA ILE A 323 22.80 23.28 9.80
C ILE A 323 22.08 22.31 10.74
N GLU A 324 20.78 22.14 10.53
CA GLU A 324 19.94 21.18 11.24
C GLU A 324 19.22 20.28 10.23
N TYR A 325 18.87 19.05 10.64
CA TYR A 325 17.98 18.21 9.85
C TYR A 325 16.57 18.20 10.44
N ARG A 326 15.57 18.01 9.58
CA ARG A 326 14.17 17.79 9.98
C ARG A 326 13.55 16.69 9.15
N ILE A 327 12.83 15.78 9.79
CA ILE A 327 12.06 14.74 9.12
C ILE A 327 10.59 15.18 9.17
N ALA A 328 10.10 15.75 8.06
CA ALA A 328 8.75 16.28 8.00
C ALA A 328 7.76 15.24 7.45
N TYR A 329 8.10 14.62 6.32
CA TYR A 329 7.29 13.54 5.74
C TYR A 329 7.81 12.17 6.22
N ASP A 330 7.00 11.48 7.03
CA ASP A 330 7.28 10.12 7.53
C ASP A 330 5.99 9.32 7.77
N PRO A 331 5.52 8.57 6.75
CA PRO A 331 4.40 7.63 6.89
C PRO A 331 4.62 6.54 7.96
N THR A 332 5.85 6.23 8.36
CA THR A 332 6.12 5.19 9.37
C THR A 332 5.55 5.55 10.75
N VAL A 333 5.29 6.84 11.02
CA VAL A 333 4.60 7.29 12.23
C VAL A 333 3.16 6.76 12.28
N PHE A 334 2.45 6.78 11.14
CA PHE A 334 1.12 6.19 11.03
C PHE A 334 1.17 4.67 11.27
N VAL A 335 2.14 3.98 10.69
CA VAL A 335 2.29 2.53 10.85
C VAL A 335 2.50 2.16 12.33
N ARG A 336 3.36 2.88 13.06
CA ARG A 336 3.57 2.65 14.51
C ARG A 336 2.28 2.90 15.29
N ALA A 337 1.61 4.02 15.04
CA ALA A 337 0.36 4.36 15.73
C ALA A 337 -0.75 3.35 15.45
N SER A 338 -0.86 2.87 14.21
CA SER A 338 -1.81 1.82 13.80
C SER A 338 -1.52 0.52 14.55
N LEU A 339 -0.29 0.01 14.49
CA LEU A 339 0.08 -1.24 15.18
C LEU A 339 -0.10 -1.14 16.70
N GLN A 340 0.22 0.00 17.32
CA GLN A 340 -0.02 0.25 18.73
C GLN A 340 -1.52 0.24 19.05
N SER A 341 -2.34 0.91 18.23
CA SER A 341 -3.80 0.93 18.38
C SER A 341 -4.41 -0.47 18.28
N VAL A 342 -3.93 -1.30 17.35
CA VAL A 342 -4.37 -2.70 17.22
C VAL A 342 -3.90 -3.53 18.41
N ALA A 343 -2.68 -3.31 18.93
CA ALA A 343 -2.20 -4.00 20.12
C ALA A 343 -3.03 -3.66 21.38
N ILE A 344 -3.44 -2.39 21.54
CA ILE A 344 -4.37 -1.97 22.60
C ILE A 344 -5.72 -2.66 22.40
N THR A 345 -6.25 -2.64 21.17
CA THR A 345 -7.51 -3.30 20.81
C THR A 345 -7.47 -4.81 21.13
N LEU A 346 -6.32 -5.46 20.89
CA LEU A 346 -6.08 -6.86 21.21
C LEU A 346 -6.12 -7.13 22.72
N LEU A 347 -5.52 -6.25 23.52
CA LEU A 347 -5.56 -6.33 24.98
C LEU A 347 -6.98 -6.11 25.53
N GLU A 348 -7.70 -5.11 25.02
CA GLU A 348 -9.09 -4.84 25.37
C GLU A 348 -10.01 -6.02 25.04
N ALA A 349 -9.86 -6.58 23.83
CA ALA A 349 -10.59 -7.76 23.39
C ALA A 349 -10.33 -8.96 24.32
N LEU A 350 -9.06 -9.19 24.70
CA LEU A 350 -8.70 -10.24 25.64
C LEU A 350 -9.34 -10.02 27.01
N VAL A 351 -9.28 -8.81 27.56
CA VAL A 351 -9.90 -8.48 28.85
C VAL A 351 -11.41 -8.70 28.80
N LEU A 352 -12.09 -8.22 27.76
CA LEU A 352 -13.53 -8.38 27.58
C LEU A 352 -13.94 -9.85 27.46
N VAL A 353 -13.20 -10.64 26.68
CA VAL A 353 -13.40 -12.09 26.58
C VAL A 353 -13.25 -12.76 27.95
N VAL A 354 -12.22 -12.42 28.70
CA VAL A 354 -11.97 -12.96 30.06
C VAL A 354 -13.11 -12.59 31.00
N LEU A 355 -13.62 -11.36 30.96
CA LEU A 355 -14.76 -10.92 31.75
C LEU A 355 -16.00 -11.77 31.43
N VAL A 356 -16.28 -12.06 30.16
CA VAL A 356 -17.38 -12.94 29.77
C VAL A 356 -17.14 -14.38 30.26
N VAL A 357 -15.92 -14.91 30.13
CA VAL A 357 -15.59 -16.25 30.63
C VAL A 357 -15.83 -16.37 32.14
N VAL A 358 -15.36 -15.38 32.91
CA VAL A 358 -15.55 -15.32 34.37
C VAL A 358 -17.04 -15.19 34.72
N LEU A 359 -17.81 -14.40 33.97
CA LEU A 359 -19.26 -14.24 34.17
C LEU A 359 -20.02 -15.57 34.05
N PHE A 360 -19.64 -16.41 33.09
CA PHE A 360 -20.32 -17.69 32.83
C PHE A 360 -19.81 -18.85 33.69
N LEU A 361 -18.50 -18.93 33.96
CA LEU A 361 -17.91 -20.02 34.75
C LEU A 361 -17.99 -19.76 36.26
N GLN A 362 -18.02 -18.49 36.68
CA GLN A 362 -18.18 -18.05 38.09
C GLN A 362 -17.12 -18.57 39.07
N THR A 363 -16.10 -19.30 38.59
CA THR A 363 -14.97 -19.76 39.38
C THR A 363 -13.66 -19.33 38.73
N TRP A 364 -12.73 -18.78 39.53
CA TRP A 364 -11.43 -18.34 39.01
C TRP A 364 -10.60 -19.54 38.52
N ARG A 365 -10.78 -20.71 39.14
CA ARG A 365 -10.11 -21.97 38.75
C ARG A 365 -10.57 -22.48 37.38
N ALA A 366 -11.86 -22.41 37.06
CA ALA A 366 -12.31 -22.76 35.72
C ALA A 366 -11.90 -21.68 34.70
N SER A 367 -11.96 -20.40 35.10
CA SER A 367 -11.66 -19.27 34.21
C SER A 367 -10.19 -19.13 33.83
N ILE A 368 -9.26 -19.58 34.68
CA ILE A 368 -7.82 -19.50 34.36
C ILE A 368 -7.41 -20.50 33.26
N ILE A 369 -8.17 -21.57 33.04
CA ILE A 369 -7.83 -22.59 32.04
C ILE A 369 -7.93 -22.01 30.62
N PRO A 370 -9.05 -21.40 30.19
CA PRO A 370 -9.08 -20.67 28.91
C PRO A 370 -8.13 -19.47 28.89
N LEU A 371 -7.93 -18.78 30.02
CA LEU A 371 -7.02 -17.61 30.10
C LEU A 371 -5.56 -17.97 29.83
N VAL A 372 -5.09 -19.15 30.24
CA VAL A 372 -3.74 -19.64 29.92
C VAL A 372 -3.70 -20.21 28.50
N ALA A 373 -4.78 -20.82 28.04
CA ALA A 373 -4.82 -21.42 26.71
C ALA A 373 -4.67 -20.40 25.58
N VAL A 374 -5.31 -19.23 25.72
CA VAL A 374 -5.31 -18.18 24.70
C VAL A 374 -3.89 -17.65 24.40
N PRO A 375 -3.08 -17.17 25.37
CA PRO A 375 -1.72 -16.73 25.12
C PRO A 375 -0.82 -17.81 24.52
N VAL A 376 -0.95 -19.07 24.95
CA VAL A 376 -0.13 -20.17 24.42
C VAL A 376 -0.36 -20.35 22.91
N SER A 377 -1.62 -20.36 22.48
CA SER A 377 -1.97 -20.54 21.07
C SER A 377 -1.68 -19.29 20.22
N LEU A 378 -1.95 -18.08 20.74
CA LEU A 378 -1.68 -16.84 20.01
C LEU A 378 -0.18 -16.57 19.89
N VAL A 379 0.59 -16.69 20.98
CA VAL A 379 2.05 -16.51 20.92
C VAL A 379 2.67 -17.60 20.06
N GLY A 380 2.23 -18.86 20.19
CA GLY A 380 2.68 -19.96 19.34
C GLY A 380 2.42 -19.72 17.84
N THR A 381 1.40 -18.94 17.48
CA THR A 381 1.09 -18.58 16.09
C THR A 381 2.25 -17.81 15.45
N PHE A 382 2.96 -16.97 16.20
CA PHE A 382 4.14 -16.24 15.69
C PHE A 382 5.24 -17.17 15.18
N ALA A 383 5.42 -18.35 15.77
CA ALA A 383 6.43 -19.31 15.34
C ALA A 383 6.16 -19.81 13.91
N LEU A 384 4.90 -20.16 13.62
CA LEU A 384 4.49 -20.61 12.29
C LEU A 384 4.38 -19.45 11.31
N MET A 385 3.93 -18.27 11.74
CA MET A 385 3.99 -17.07 10.91
C MET A 385 5.41 -16.77 10.44
N HIS A 386 6.40 -16.87 11.33
CA HIS A 386 7.80 -16.67 10.96
C HIS A 386 8.30 -17.74 9.99
N LEU A 387 7.92 -19.01 10.17
CA LEU A 387 8.26 -20.10 9.26
C LEU A 387 7.68 -19.88 7.84
N PHE A 388 6.50 -19.29 7.75
CA PHE A 388 5.85 -18.94 6.48
C PHE A 388 6.25 -17.57 5.92
N GLY A 389 7.20 -16.86 6.56
CA GLY A 389 7.71 -15.57 6.08
C GLY A 389 6.71 -14.41 6.22
N PHE A 390 5.78 -14.49 7.16
CA PHE A 390 4.78 -13.43 7.38
C PHE A 390 5.37 -12.24 8.14
N SER A 391 4.69 -11.10 8.05
CA SER A 391 4.97 -9.90 8.86
C SER A 391 3.89 -9.68 9.93
N LEU A 392 4.27 -8.98 11.00
CA LEU A 392 3.32 -8.37 11.91
C LEU A 392 2.79 -7.09 11.27
N ASN A 393 1.57 -7.19 10.75
CA ASN A 393 0.90 -6.12 10.05
C ASN A 393 -0.54 -5.99 10.51
N THR A 394 -1.22 -4.96 10.03
CA THR A 394 -2.60 -4.65 10.45
C THR A 394 -3.55 -5.83 10.20
N LEU A 395 -3.38 -6.55 9.08
CA LEU A 395 -4.22 -7.71 8.72
C LEU A 395 -3.95 -8.93 9.60
N SER A 396 -2.67 -9.27 9.83
CA SER A 396 -2.32 -10.41 10.68
C SER A 396 -2.70 -10.16 12.14
N LEU A 397 -2.54 -8.93 12.63
CA LEU A 397 -3.02 -8.55 13.97
C LEU A 397 -4.55 -8.61 14.09
N PHE A 398 -5.32 -8.16 13.09
CA PHE A 398 -6.79 -8.34 13.10
C PHE A 398 -7.19 -9.80 13.10
N GLY A 399 -6.49 -10.63 12.31
CA GLY A 399 -6.64 -12.08 12.37
C GLY A 399 -6.47 -12.60 13.81
N LEU A 400 -5.42 -12.17 14.51
CA LEU A 400 -5.19 -12.54 15.92
C LEU A 400 -6.29 -12.04 16.86
N VAL A 401 -6.79 -10.80 16.69
CA VAL A 401 -7.88 -10.27 17.54
C VAL A 401 -9.15 -11.11 17.38
N LEU A 402 -9.53 -11.42 16.14
CA LEU A 402 -10.68 -12.29 15.87
C LEU A 402 -10.44 -13.72 16.36
N SER A 403 -9.19 -14.20 16.27
CA SER A 403 -8.81 -15.50 16.82
C SER A 403 -8.96 -15.58 18.33
N ILE A 404 -8.89 -14.50 19.12
CA ILE A 404 -9.11 -14.58 20.59
C ILE A 404 -10.46 -15.26 20.88
N GLY A 405 -11.53 -14.80 20.24
CA GLY A 405 -12.87 -15.36 20.43
C GLY A 405 -13.05 -16.76 19.85
N ILE A 406 -12.23 -17.14 18.86
CA ILE A 406 -12.23 -18.50 18.28
C ILE A 406 -11.46 -19.47 19.18
N VAL A 407 -10.24 -19.11 19.56
CA VAL A 407 -9.28 -19.91 20.36
C VAL A 407 -9.80 -20.18 21.76
N VAL A 408 -10.44 -19.21 22.40
CA VAL A 408 -10.98 -19.39 23.76
C VAL A 408 -12.10 -20.44 23.79
N ASP A 409 -12.81 -20.65 22.68
CA ASP A 409 -13.98 -21.51 22.61
C ASP A 409 -13.67 -22.98 22.90
N ASP A 410 -12.64 -23.55 22.27
CA ASP A 410 -12.31 -24.96 22.45
C ASP A 410 -11.98 -25.25 23.92
N ALA A 411 -11.23 -24.34 24.56
CA ALA A 411 -10.90 -24.44 25.97
C ALA A 411 -12.14 -24.28 26.87
N ILE A 412 -13.06 -23.37 26.54
CA ILE A 412 -14.34 -23.21 27.24
C ILE A 412 -15.16 -24.50 27.14
N VAL A 413 -15.29 -25.09 25.94
CA VAL A 413 -16.07 -26.31 25.71
C VAL A 413 -15.52 -27.48 26.53
N VAL A 414 -14.18 -27.59 26.65
CA VAL A 414 -13.56 -28.59 27.53
C VAL A 414 -13.92 -28.32 28.99
N VAL A 415 -13.64 -27.11 29.49
CA VAL A 415 -13.80 -26.77 30.91
C VAL A 415 -15.25 -26.86 31.37
N GLU A 416 -16.19 -26.36 30.56
CA GLU A 416 -17.62 -26.45 30.83
C GLU A 416 -18.10 -27.90 30.90
N ASN A 417 -17.64 -28.75 29.97
CA ASN A 417 -18.03 -30.14 29.97
C ASN A 417 -17.43 -30.92 31.15
N VAL A 418 -16.21 -30.57 31.59
CA VAL A 418 -15.62 -31.11 32.81
C VAL A 418 -16.42 -30.69 34.05
N GLU A 419 -16.74 -29.40 34.19
CA GLU A 419 -17.54 -28.88 35.31
C GLU A 419 -18.92 -29.55 35.39
N ARG A 420 -19.55 -29.80 34.24
CA ARG A 420 -20.80 -30.56 34.17
C ARG A 420 -20.65 -31.97 34.77
N HIS A 421 -19.60 -32.70 34.42
CA HIS A 421 -19.35 -34.05 34.95
C HIS A 421 -18.95 -34.04 36.44
N ILE A 422 -18.25 -32.99 36.90
CA ILE A 422 -17.96 -32.79 38.34
C ILE A 422 -19.26 -32.52 39.11
N SER A 423 -20.19 -31.72 38.56
CA SER A 423 -21.51 -31.46 39.16
C SER A 423 -22.37 -32.72 39.29
N GLN A 424 -22.12 -33.73 38.43
CA GLN A 424 -22.76 -35.05 38.47
C GLN A 424 -22.08 -36.02 39.47
N GLY A 425 -21.07 -35.57 40.22
CA GLY A 425 -20.43 -36.33 41.31
C GLY A 425 -19.14 -37.06 40.94
N LYS A 426 -18.57 -36.87 39.74
CA LYS A 426 -17.29 -37.49 39.35
C LYS A 426 -16.08 -36.75 39.93
N SER A 427 -14.99 -37.48 40.17
CA SER A 427 -13.71 -36.87 40.51
C SER A 427 -13.15 -36.03 39.35
N PRO A 428 -12.37 -34.95 39.58
CA PRO A 428 -11.87 -34.08 38.51
C PRO A 428 -11.12 -34.82 37.38
N GLY A 429 -10.32 -35.82 37.72
CA GLY A 429 -9.58 -36.63 36.73
C GLY A 429 -10.47 -37.55 35.89
N GLU A 430 -11.51 -38.16 36.50
CA GLU A 430 -12.48 -38.99 35.76
C GLU A 430 -13.46 -38.14 34.95
N ALA A 431 -13.87 -36.99 35.50
CA ALA A 431 -14.66 -35.99 34.81
C ALA A 431 -13.92 -35.48 33.57
N ALA A 432 -12.63 -35.17 33.68
CA ALA A 432 -11.79 -34.80 32.54
C ALA A 432 -11.75 -35.88 31.46
N LYS A 433 -11.53 -37.15 31.82
CA LYS A 433 -11.50 -38.27 30.86
C LYS A 433 -12.83 -38.43 30.13
N LYS A 434 -13.94 -38.46 30.88
CA LYS A 434 -15.28 -38.62 30.29
C LYS A 434 -15.68 -37.40 29.46
N ALA A 435 -15.34 -36.20 29.91
CA ALA A 435 -15.61 -34.99 29.16
C ALA A 435 -14.89 -35.01 27.81
N MET A 436 -13.60 -35.38 27.79
CA MET A 436 -12.84 -35.48 26.54
C MET A 436 -13.37 -36.55 25.60
N ASP A 437 -13.93 -37.65 26.11
CA ASP A 437 -14.60 -38.65 25.27
C ASP A 437 -15.82 -38.09 24.53
N GLU A 438 -16.47 -37.06 25.08
CA GLU A 438 -17.63 -36.41 24.47
C GLU A 438 -17.25 -35.23 23.57
N VAL A 439 -16.19 -34.48 23.89
CA VAL A 439 -15.87 -33.22 23.18
C VAL A 439 -14.73 -33.33 22.15
N THR A 440 -13.92 -34.40 22.16
CA THR A 440 -12.78 -34.53 21.21
C THR A 440 -13.25 -34.53 19.75
N GLY A 441 -14.31 -35.28 19.42
CA GLY A 441 -14.89 -35.32 18.07
C GLY A 441 -15.41 -33.94 17.62
N PRO A 442 -16.28 -33.28 18.42
CA PRO A 442 -16.72 -31.91 18.14
C PRO A 442 -15.57 -30.90 17.94
N ILE A 443 -14.54 -30.90 18.78
CA ILE A 443 -13.40 -29.96 18.68
C ILE A 443 -12.66 -30.17 17.35
N LEU A 444 -12.36 -31.42 16.98
CA LEU A 444 -11.71 -31.73 15.70
C LEU A 444 -12.60 -31.35 14.51
N SER A 445 -13.94 -31.51 14.64
CA SER A 445 -14.91 -31.09 13.61
C SER A 445 -14.85 -29.58 13.38
N ILE A 446 -14.99 -28.82 14.46
CA ILE A 446 -15.02 -27.36 14.43
C ILE A 446 -13.72 -26.82 13.85
N THR A 447 -12.59 -27.33 14.35
CA THR A 447 -11.25 -26.93 13.88
C THR A 447 -11.07 -27.21 12.39
N SER A 448 -11.46 -28.41 11.92
CA SER A 448 -11.31 -28.79 10.52
C SER A 448 -12.17 -27.95 9.59
N VAL A 449 -13.41 -27.65 9.99
CA VAL A 449 -14.32 -26.79 9.22
C VAL A 449 -13.83 -25.36 9.18
N LEU A 450 -13.43 -24.78 10.31
CA LEU A 450 -12.85 -23.44 10.33
C LEU A 450 -11.63 -23.36 9.42
N THR A 451 -10.71 -24.31 9.56
CA THR A 451 -9.50 -24.39 8.73
C THR A 451 -9.84 -24.52 7.24
N ALA A 452 -10.84 -25.32 6.88
CA ALA A 452 -11.25 -25.51 5.48
C ALA A 452 -12.00 -24.33 4.88
N VAL A 453 -12.60 -23.47 5.69
CA VAL A 453 -13.17 -22.21 5.22
C VAL A 453 -12.05 -21.20 4.91
N PHE A 454 -10.96 -21.21 5.66
CA PHE A 454 -9.87 -20.23 5.53
C PHE A 454 -8.79 -20.64 4.51
N ILE A 455 -8.31 -21.89 4.52
CA ILE A 455 -7.21 -22.34 3.65
C ILE A 455 -7.44 -22.04 2.16
N PRO A 456 -8.65 -22.25 1.58
CA PRO A 456 -8.89 -21.99 0.16
C PRO A 456 -8.67 -20.53 -0.22
N SER A 457 -8.97 -19.60 0.69
CA SER A 457 -8.77 -18.17 0.43
C SER A 457 -7.31 -17.75 0.36
N ALA A 458 -6.39 -18.57 0.87
CA ALA A 458 -4.94 -18.32 0.77
C ALA A 458 -4.36 -18.62 -0.63
N PHE A 459 -5.12 -19.25 -1.53
CA PHE A 459 -4.70 -19.55 -2.91
C PHE A 459 -5.11 -18.48 -3.93
N LEU A 460 -5.68 -17.37 -3.45
CA LEU A 460 -5.92 -16.21 -4.31
C LEU A 460 -4.61 -15.59 -4.77
N ALA A 461 -4.58 -15.19 -6.04
CA ALA A 461 -3.51 -14.37 -6.59
C ALA A 461 -3.86 -12.87 -6.48
N GLY A 462 -2.85 -12.03 -6.67
CA GLY A 462 -2.99 -10.57 -6.69
C GLY A 462 -3.18 -9.95 -5.31
N LEU A 463 -3.42 -8.63 -5.30
CA LEU A 463 -3.57 -7.81 -4.09
C LEU A 463 -4.62 -8.36 -3.10
N GLN A 464 -5.80 -8.73 -3.60
CA GLN A 464 -6.84 -9.33 -2.76
C GLN A 464 -6.32 -10.63 -2.13
N GLY A 465 -5.63 -11.48 -2.91
CA GLY A 465 -5.12 -12.73 -2.40
C GLY A 465 -4.10 -12.61 -1.30
N GLU A 466 -3.19 -11.65 -1.39
CA GLU A 466 -2.24 -11.36 -0.31
C GLU A 466 -2.94 -10.94 0.99
N PHE A 467 -4.01 -10.13 0.89
CA PHE A 467 -4.78 -9.71 2.05
C PHE A 467 -5.50 -10.90 2.70
N TYR A 468 -6.15 -11.75 1.90
CA TYR A 468 -6.79 -12.96 2.39
C TYR A 468 -5.78 -13.95 2.97
N ARG A 469 -4.62 -14.13 2.34
CA ARG A 469 -3.57 -15.06 2.77
C ARG A 469 -3.07 -14.73 4.18
N GLN A 470 -2.72 -13.47 4.44
CA GLN A 470 -2.28 -13.02 5.76
C GLN A 470 -3.33 -13.30 6.83
N PHE A 471 -4.58 -12.93 6.54
CA PHE A 471 -5.66 -13.03 7.49
C PHE A 471 -6.07 -14.49 7.74
N ALA A 472 -6.36 -15.24 6.68
CA ALA A 472 -6.87 -16.60 6.72
C ALA A 472 -5.88 -17.58 7.33
N LEU A 473 -4.60 -17.50 6.96
CA LEU A 473 -3.58 -18.38 7.53
C LEU A 473 -3.29 -18.04 8.99
N THR A 474 -3.36 -16.76 9.39
CA THR A 474 -3.22 -16.40 10.81
C THR A 474 -4.34 -17.02 11.67
N ILE A 475 -5.59 -16.96 11.20
CA ILE A 475 -6.72 -17.60 11.89
C ILE A 475 -6.61 -19.13 11.86
N ALA A 476 -6.29 -19.72 10.71
CA ALA A 476 -6.16 -21.17 10.58
C ALA A 476 -5.05 -21.71 11.51
N ILE A 477 -3.87 -21.09 11.51
CA ILE A 477 -2.75 -21.48 12.37
C ILE A 477 -3.13 -21.36 13.85
N SER A 478 -3.67 -20.22 14.27
CA SER A 478 -4.06 -20.01 15.67
C SER A 478 -5.18 -20.97 16.12
N THR A 479 -6.12 -21.31 15.24
CA THR A 479 -7.18 -22.29 15.50
C THR A 479 -6.63 -23.71 15.60
N ILE A 480 -5.69 -24.10 14.74
CA ILE A 480 -5.03 -25.42 14.85
C ILE A 480 -4.24 -25.53 16.16
N LEU A 481 -3.49 -24.49 16.53
CA LEU A 481 -2.77 -24.45 17.80
C LEU A 481 -3.73 -24.43 19.00
N SER A 482 -4.89 -23.77 18.89
CA SER A 482 -5.97 -23.83 19.89
C SER A 482 -6.47 -25.25 20.10
N ALA A 483 -6.75 -25.98 19.01
CA ALA A 483 -7.23 -27.35 19.08
C ALA A 483 -6.21 -28.28 19.74
N ILE A 484 -4.93 -28.16 19.36
CA ILE A 484 -3.84 -28.91 20.00
C ILE A 484 -3.81 -28.61 21.50
N ASN A 485 -3.88 -27.33 21.87
CA ASN A 485 -3.84 -26.90 23.27
C ASN A 485 -5.06 -27.39 24.07
N SER A 486 -6.24 -27.36 23.46
CA SER A 486 -7.50 -27.82 24.08
C SER A 486 -7.61 -29.34 24.19
N LEU A 487 -6.90 -30.09 23.34
CA LEU A 487 -6.79 -31.56 23.47
C LEU A 487 -5.67 -32.00 24.42
N THR A 488 -4.78 -31.09 24.84
CA THR A 488 -3.61 -31.40 25.66
C THR A 488 -3.61 -30.67 27.01
N LEU A 489 -3.37 -29.36 27.03
CA LEU A 489 -3.23 -28.54 28.23
C LEU A 489 -4.55 -28.36 28.98
N SER A 490 -5.64 -28.00 28.28
CA SER A 490 -6.94 -27.71 28.91
C SER A 490 -7.46 -28.85 29.80
N PRO A 491 -7.52 -30.13 29.34
CA PRO A 491 -7.98 -31.23 30.18
C PRO A 491 -6.98 -31.60 31.29
N ALA A 492 -5.68 -31.39 31.08
CA ALA A 492 -4.66 -31.60 32.10
C ALA A 492 -4.78 -30.57 33.25
N LEU A 493 -4.95 -29.29 32.90
CA LEU A 493 -5.19 -28.22 33.87
C LEU A 493 -6.54 -28.39 34.57
N ALA A 494 -7.60 -28.82 33.86
CA ALA A 494 -8.90 -29.11 34.45
C ALA A 494 -8.80 -30.20 35.52
N ALA A 495 -8.05 -31.28 35.26
CA ALA A 495 -7.86 -32.37 36.21
C ALA A 495 -7.05 -31.97 37.46
N ILE A 496 -6.11 -31.01 37.34
CA ILE A 496 -5.29 -30.53 38.47
C ILE A 496 -6.01 -29.46 39.28
N LEU A 497 -6.68 -28.52 38.60
CA LEU A 497 -7.08 -27.26 39.21
C LEU A 497 -8.53 -27.26 39.69
N LEU A 498 -9.43 -27.99 39.03
CA LEU A 498 -10.84 -28.06 39.41
C LEU A 498 -11.02 -28.93 40.67
N ARG A 499 -12.03 -28.60 41.49
CA ARG A 499 -12.34 -29.29 42.75
C ARG A 499 -13.80 -29.75 42.77
N PRO A 500 -14.14 -30.83 43.51
CA PRO A 500 -15.52 -31.27 43.69
C PRO A 500 -16.40 -30.21 44.39
N HIS A 501 -17.64 -30.05 43.92
CA HIS A 501 -18.61 -29.08 44.47
C HIS A 501 -19.07 -29.37 45.92
N HIS A 502 -18.83 -30.59 46.43
CA HIS A 502 -19.30 -31.03 47.75
C HIS A 502 -18.33 -30.70 48.91
N ASP A 503 -17.18 -30.07 48.63
CA ASP A 503 -16.17 -29.67 49.64
C ASP A 503 -16.27 -28.17 50.01
N THR A 504 -17.45 -27.72 50.46
CA THR A 504 -17.67 -26.33 50.93
C THR A 504 -16.84 -25.96 52.17
N ALA A 505 -16.30 -26.94 52.90
CA ALA A 505 -15.53 -26.75 54.12
C ALA A 505 -14.11 -26.16 53.91
N LYS A 506 -13.58 -26.14 52.67
CA LYS A 506 -12.21 -25.64 52.35
C LYS A 506 -12.17 -24.72 51.11
N ALA A 507 -13.10 -23.76 51.01
CA ALA A 507 -13.02 -22.72 49.99
C ALA A 507 -11.81 -21.79 50.25
N ASP A 508 -10.90 -21.65 49.27
CA ASP A 508 -9.76 -20.72 49.33
C ASP A 508 -10.23 -19.27 49.50
N TRP A 509 -9.36 -18.42 50.06
CA TRP A 509 -9.67 -17.01 50.35
C TRP A 509 -10.18 -16.23 49.12
N LEU A 510 -9.62 -16.45 47.93
CA LEU A 510 -10.07 -15.85 46.67
C LEU A 510 -11.49 -16.28 46.28
N THR A 511 -11.84 -17.55 46.48
CA THR A 511 -13.17 -18.08 46.19
C THR A 511 -14.20 -17.53 47.19
N ARG A 512 -13.79 -17.34 48.45
CA ARG A 512 -14.63 -16.69 49.49
C ARG A 512 -14.84 -15.20 49.18
N LEU A 513 -13.80 -14.49 48.75
CA LEU A 513 -13.86 -13.07 48.39
C LEU A 513 -14.79 -12.83 47.18
N MET A 514 -14.68 -13.63 46.10
CA MET A 514 -15.64 -13.54 45.00
C MET A 514 -17.06 -13.93 45.46
N GLY A 515 -17.19 -14.99 46.26
CA GLY A 515 -18.49 -15.42 46.78
C GLY A 515 -19.22 -14.33 47.60
N THR A 516 -18.50 -13.54 48.41
CA THR A 516 -19.08 -12.46 49.22
C THR A 516 -19.41 -11.20 48.41
N VAL A 517 -18.61 -10.87 47.39
CA VAL A 517 -18.80 -9.65 46.58
C VAL A 517 -19.82 -9.86 45.45
N THR A 518 -19.80 -11.01 44.77
CA THR A 518 -20.60 -11.24 43.55
C THR A 518 -21.59 -12.41 43.64
N GLY A 519 -21.60 -13.17 44.74
CA GLY A 519 -22.43 -14.38 44.90
C GLY A 519 -23.93 -14.13 44.73
N GLY A 520 -24.45 -13.02 45.25
CA GLY A 520 -25.86 -12.64 45.11
C GLY A 520 -26.26 -12.32 43.65
N PHE A 521 -25.37 -11.69 42.90
CA PHE A 521 -25.56 -11.40 41.47
C PHE A 521 -25.52 -12.70 40.64
N PHE A 522 -24.55 -13.58 40.87
CA PHE A 522 -24.43 -14.86 40.16
C PHE A 522 -25.62 -15.80 40.40
N HIS A 523 -26.16 -15.84 41.63
CA HIS A 523 -27.39 -16.62 41.91
C HIS A 523 -28.60 -16.09 41.16
N ARG A 524 -28.69 -14.77 40.94
CA ARG A 524 -29.77 -14.15 40.15
C ARG A 524 -29.58 -14.41 38.65
N PHE A 525 -28.35 -14.32 38.17
CA PHE A 525 -27.99 -14.66 36.78
C PHE A 525 -28.31 -16.11 36.45
N ASN A 526 -27.91 -17.07 37.30
CA ASN A 526 -28.19 -18.49 37.08
C ASN A 526 -29.70 -18.76 37.08
N ARG A 527 -30.47 -18.19 38.02
CA ARG A 527 -31.95 -18.33 38.03
C ARG A 527 -32.60 -17.77 36.78
N PHE A 528 -32.14 -16.60 36.31
CA PHE A 528 -32.60 -16.01 35.06
C PHE A 528 -32.26 -16.92 33.86
N PHE A 529 -31.03 -17.41 33.80
CA PHE A 529 -30.55 -18.28 32.73
C PHE A 529 -31.32 -19.60 32.66
N ASP A 530 -31.55 -20.26 33.81
CA ASP A 530 -32.33 -21.50 33.88
C ASP A 530 -33.77 -21.28 33.42
N SER A 531 -34.37 -20.17 33.84
CA SER A 531 -35.71 -19.77 33.42
C SER A 531 -35.77 -19.48 31.92
N ALA A 532 -34.76 -18.79 31.37
CA ALA A 532 -34.63 -18.51 29.95
C ALA A 532 -34.40 -19.78 29.12
N SER A 533 -33.59 -20.71 29.62
CA SER A 533 -33.31 -22.01 28.99
C SER A 533 -34.58 -22.85 28.82
N ASN A 534 -35.42 -22.94 29.86
CA ASN A 534 -36.69 -23.65 29.77
C ASN A 534 -37.66 -22.99 28.77
N ARG A 535 -37.68 -21.65 28.69
CA ARG A 535 -38.48 -20.90 27.70
C ARG A 535 -37.95 -21.11 26.28
N TYR A 536 -36.63 -21.12 26.11
CA TYR A 536 -35.96 -21.39 24.83
C TYR A 536 -36.32 -22.78 24.30
N VAL A 537 -36.21 -23.83 25.11
CA VAL A 537 -36.58 -25.21 24.69
C VAL A 537 -38.07 -25.27 24.28
N SER A 538 -38.95 -24.55 24.98
CA SER A 538 -40.37 -24.44 24.60
C SER A 538 -40.57 -23.67 23.28
N ALA A 539 -39.77 -22.63 23.03
CA ALA A 539 -39.79 -21.89 21.76
C ALA A 539 -39.30 -22.76 20.59
N VAL A 540 -38.19 -23.49 20.77
CA VAL A 540 -37.67 -24.45 19.78
C VAL A 540 -38.71 -25.53 19.48
N ARG A 541 -39.36 -26.09 20.50
CA ARG A 541 -40.44 -27.08 20.30
C ARG A 541 -41.58 -26.52 19.44
N ARG A 542 -41.98 -25.26 19.64
CA ARG A 542 -43.00 -24.58 18.83
C ARG A 542 -42.52 -24.33 17.40
N ALA A 543 -41.29 -23.86 17.24
CA ALA A 543 -40.67 -23.62 15.92
C ALA A 543 -40.57 -24.91 15.09
N VAL A 544 -40.18 -26.03 15.71
CA VAL A 544 -40.11 -27.33 15.02
C VAL A 544 -41.50 -27.87 14.66
N ARG A 545 -42.53 -27.64 15.49
CA ARG A 545 -43.92 -27.98 15.14
C ARG A 545 -44.46 -27.13 13.98
N GLY A 546 -44.07 -25.87 13.91
CA GLY A 546 -44.40 -24.93 12.83
C GLY A 546 -43.38 -24.89 11.70
N SER A 547 -42.65 -25.98 11.44
CA SER A 547 -41.47 -25.99 10.55
C SER A 547 -41.77 -25.47 9.14
N VAL A 548 -42.98 -25.69 8.59
CA VAL A 548 -43.37 -25.16 7.28
C VAL A 548 -43.36 -23.62 7.27
N ILE A 549 -43.93 -22.98 8.30
CA ILE A 549 -43.95 -21.51 8.42
C ILE A 549 -42.53 -20.98 8.58
N VAL A 550 -41.72 -21.64 9.43
CA VAL A 550 -40.32 -21.24 9.66
C VAL A 550 -39.50 -21.36 8.37
N MET A 551 -39.71 -22.41 7.56
CA MET A 551 -39.01 -22.57 6.28
C MET A 551 -39.45 -21.53 5.23
N VAL A 552 -40.72 -21.12 5.22
CA VAL A 552 -41.19 -20.03 4.35
C VAL A 552 -40.57 -18.69 4.77
N LEU A 553 -40.53 -18.40 6.08
CA LEU A 553 -39.85 -17.21 6.60
C LEU A 553 -38.36 -17.23 6.28
N TYR A 554 -37.70 -18.38 6.43
CA TYR A 554 -36.30 -18.56 6.04
C TYR A 554 -36.09 -18.28 4.55
N ALA A 555 -36.94 -18.80 3.66
CA ALA A 555 -36.86 -18.49 2.23
C ALA A 555 -37.02 -16.99 1.95
N GLY A 556 -37.92 -16.32 2.68
CA GLY A 556 -38.06 -14.85 2.64
C GLY A 556 -36.79 -14.13 3.10
N PHE A 557 -36.18 -14.57 4.20
CA PHE A 557 -34.92 -14.01 4.69
C PHE A 557 -33.75 -14.24 3.72
N VAL A 558 -33.67 -15.40 3.06
CA VAL A 558 -32.68 -15.65 2.00
C VAL A 558 -32.88 -14.70 0.82
N GLY A 559 -34.15 -14.43 0.43
CA GLY A 559 -34.47 -13.41 -0.57
C GLY A 559 -34.04 -12.00 -0.13
N LEU A 560 -34.24 -11.65 1.15
CA LEU A 560 -33.74 -10.40 1.73
C LEU A 560 -32.22 -10.33 1.76
N THR A 561 -31.53 -11.46 1.99
CA THR A 561 -30.05 -11.51 1.90
C THR A 561 -29.61 -11.13 0.50
N TRP A 562 -30.22 -11.72 -0.53
CA TRP A 562 -29.92 -11.42 -1.92
C TRP A 562 -30.18 -9.95 -2.27
N LEU A 563 -31.28 -9.37 -1.78
CA LEU A 563 -31.57 -7.93 -1.92
C LEU A 563 -30.54 -7.06 -1.18
N GLY A 564 -30.14 -7.44 0.03
CA GLY A 564 -29.15 -6.72 0.83
C GLY A 564 -27.80 -6.61 0.12
N PHE A 565 -27.34 -7.69 -0.50
CA PHE A 565 -26.11 -7.67 -1.32
C PHE A 565 -26.22 -6.82 -2.60
N HIS A 566 -27.43 -6.59 -3.12
CA HIS A 566 -27.63 -5.68 -4.26
C HIS A 566 -27.76 -4.22 -3.85
N GLN A 567 -28.17 -3.94 -2.62
CA GLN A 567 -28.43 -2.59 -2.13
C GLN A 567 -27.20 -1.95 -1.47
N VAL A 568 -26.34 -2.74 -0.83
CA VAL A 568 -25.07 -2.24 -0.27
C VAL A 568 -24.07 -2.02 -1.40
N PRO A 569 -23.45 -0.83 -1.49
CA PRO A 569 -22.54 -0.52 -2.58
C PRO A 569 -21.23 -1.31 -2.43
N ASN A 570 -20.61 -1.69 -3.56
CA ASN A 570 -19.34 -2.40 -3.57
C ASN A 570 -18.17 -1.43 -3.38
N GLY A 571 -17.14 -1.87 -2.66
CA GLY A 571 -15.89 -1.12 -2.53
C GLY A 571 -14.70 -2.05 -2.45
N PHE A 572 -13.50 -1.47 -2.27
CA PHE A 572 -12.26 -2.25 -2.28
C PHE A 572 -11.45 -2.12 -0.98
N VAL A 573 -10.74 -1.00 -0.79
CA VAL A 573 -9.99 -0.68 0.44
C VAL A 573 -10.48 0.68 0.97
N PRO A 574 -10.95 0.76 2.23
CA PRO A 574 -11.40 2.02 2.81
C PRO A 574 -10.28 3.08 2.87
N ALA A 575 -10.61 4.32 2.54
CA ALA A 575 -9.72 5.46 2.74
C ALA A 575 -9.46 5.71 4.23
N GLN A 576 -8.25 6.18 4.57
CA GLN A 576 -7.77 6.32 5.94
C GLN A 576 -7.18 7.70 6.19
N ASP A 577 -7.31 8.18 7.42
CA ASP A 577 -6.50 9.30 7.93
C ASP A 577 -5.07 8.82 8.23
N LYS A 578 -4.11 9.06 7.32
CA LYS A 578 -2.71 8.61 7.45
C LYS A 578 -1.75 9.67 8.01
N TYR A 579 -2.22 10.65 8.79
CA TYR A 579 -1.44 11.81 9.25
C TYR A 579 -0.95 12.76 8.15
N TYR A 580 -1.38 12.62 6.89
CA TYR A 580 -1.04 13.62 5.88
C TYR A 580 -2.12 13.71 4.81
N LEU A 581 -2.12 14.83 4.10
CA LEU A 581 -2.96 15.11 2.94
C LEU A 581 -2.07 15.52 1.76
N VAL A 582 -2.52 15.18 0.55
CA VAL A 582 -1.80 15.44 -0.70
C VAL A 582 -2.44 16.61 -1.42
N GLY A 583 -1.77 17.77 -1.40
CA GLY A 583 -2.13 18.96 -2.15
C GLY A 583 -1.55 18.96 -3.56
N ILE A 584 -2.33 19.40 -4.53
CA ILE A 584 -1.94 19.53 -5.94
C ILE A 584 -2.16 20.97 -6.35
N ALA A 585 -1.17 21.58 -6.98
CA ALA A 585 -1.32 22.84 -7.72
C ALA A 585 -0.95 22.62 -9.18
N GLN A 586 -1.90 22.89 -10.07
CA GLN A 586 -1.73 22.81 -11.51
C GLN A 586 -2.12 24.15 -12.13
N LEU A 587 -1.11 24.95 -12.46
CA LEU A 587 -1.27 26.23 -13.13
C LEU A 587 -1.47 26.01 -14.65
N PRO A 588 -2.00 27.02 -15.37
CA PRO A 588 -2.08 26.99 -16.82
C PRO A 588 -0.75 26.67 -17.50
N SER A 589 -0.81 26.00 -18.64
CA SER A 589 0.37 25.64 -19.44
C SER A 589 1.21 26.87 -19.77
N GLY A 590 2.54 26.74 -19.67
CA GLY A 590 3.49 27.83 -19.88
C GLY A 590 3.74 28.72 -18.65
N ALA A 591 3.08 28.47 -17.51
CA ALA A 591 3.44 29.13 -16.26
C ALA A 591 4.88 28.76 -15.84
N SER A 592 5.66 29.77 -15.47
CA SER A 592 7.03 29.59 -14.96
C SER A 592 7.05 28.97 -13.58
N LEU A 593 8.13 28.27 -13.24
CA LEU A 593 8.36 27.70 -11.91
C LEU A 593 8.26 28.75 -10.78
N ASP A 594 8.69 30.00 -11.02
CA ASP A 594 8.59 31.09 -10.04
C ASP A 594 7.13 31.46 -9.71
N ARG A 595 6.25 31.42 -10.70
CA ARG A 595 4.81 31.66 -10.51
C ARG A 595 4.18 30.52 -9.72
N THR A 596 4.54 29.28 -10.04
CA THR A 596 4.11 28.09 -9.29
C THR A 596 4.59 28.14 -7.84
N GLU A 597 5.84 28.54 -7.60
CA GLU A 597 6.38 28.72 -6.25
C GLU A 597 5.58 29.75 -5.44
N ALA A 598 5.22 30.88 -6.04
CA ALA A 598 4.42 31.91 -5.38
C ALA A 598 3.06 31.37 -4.91
N VAL A 599 2.38 30.60 -5.78
CA VAL A 599 1.09 29.95 -5.47
C VAL A 599 1.24 28.97 -4.31
N VAL A 600 2.24 28.09 -4.35
CA VAL A 600 2.38 27.09 -3.28
C VAL A 600 2.92 27.64 -1.96
N LYS A 601 3.63 28.77 -1.98
CA LYS A 601 3.92 29.53 -0.76
C LYS A 601 2.64 30.06 -0.12
N GLN A 602 1.70 30.56 -0.92
CA GLN A 602 0.37 30.94 -0.44
C GLN A 602 -0.40 29.73 0.10
N MET A 603 -0.39 28.60 -0.60
CA MET A 603 -1.00 27.35 -0.11
C MET A 603 -0.40 26.89 1.21
N SER A 604 0.93 26.95 1.34
CA SER A 604 1.66 26.58 2.57
C SER A 604 1.24 27.46 3.74
N ALA A 605 1.13 28.78 3.54
CA ALA A 605 0.69 29.71 4.57
C ALA A 605 -0.77 29.43 5.01
N ILE A 606 -1.65 29.15 4.06
CA ILE A 606 -3.06 28.80 4.35
C ILE A 606 -3.15 27.47 5.11
N ALA A 607 -2.40 26.46 4.70
CA ALA A 607 -2.39 25.14 5.31
C ALA A 607 -1.81 25.18 6.73
N LEU A 608 -0.68 25.86 6.94
CA LEU A 608 -0.06 26.02 8.27
C LEU A 608 -0.95 26.81 9.24
N ALA A 609 -1.81 27.69 8.74
CA ALA A 609 -2.77 28.42 9.56
C ALA A 609 -4.02 27.60 9.93
N GLU A 610 -4.27 26.46 9.27
CA GLU A 610 -5.41 25.59 9.59
C GLU A 610 -5.11 24.74 10.84
N PRO A 611 -6.00 24.76 11.84
CA PRO A 611 -5.88 23.89 13.01
C PRO A 611 -5.79 22.40 12.60
N GLY A 612 -4.81 21.70 13.17
CA GLY A 612 -4.58 20.27 12.89
C GLY A 612 -3.43 19.99 11.92
N VAL A 613 -2.94 20.99 11.18
CA VAL A 613 -1.73 20.87 10.34
C VAL A 613 -0.48 21.14 11.19
N GLU A 614 0.52 20.26 11.11
CA GLU A 614 1.80 20.35 11.82
C GLU A 614 2.89 20.99 10.96
N SER A 615 3.02 20.53 9.71
CA SER A 615 4.03 21.01 8.77
C SER A 615 3.57 20.83 7.33
N VAL A 616 4.21 21.55 6.41
CA VAL A 616 3.91 21.49 4.98
C VAL A 616 5.19 21.31 4.19
N VAL A 617 5.29 20.20 3.47
CA VAL A 617 6.38 19.89 2.54
C VAL A 617 5.89 20.17 1.12
N VAL A 618 6.66 20.86 0.29
CA VAL A 618 6.24 21.20 -1.07
C VAL A 618 7.38 21.01 -2.06
N PHE A 619 7.04 20.46 -3.22
CA PHE A 619 7.93 20.29 -4.36
C PHE A 619 7.40 21.06 -5.59
N PRO A 620 7.69 22.36 -5.73
CA PRO A 620 7.41 23.09 -6.96
C PRO A 620 8.16 22.48 -8.15
N GLY A 621 7.45 22.20 -9.24
CA GLY A 621 7.98 21.51 -10.41
C GLY A 621 7.69 20.01 -10.44
N LEU A 622 7.26 19.41 -9.33
CA LEU A 622 6.88 17.99 -9.29
C LEU A 622 5.42 17.79 -9.70
N SER A 623 5.19 16.87 -10.64
CA SER A 623 3.86 16.45 -11.06
C SER A 623 3.26 15.40 -10.13
N VAL A 624 1.93 15.47 -9.91
CA VAL A 624 1.18 14.41 -9.21
C VAL A 624 1.10 13.11 -10.02
N ASN A 625 1.07 13.19 -11.35
CA ASN A 625 0.77 12.04 -12.20
C ASN A 625 2.00 11.23 -12.63
N GLY A 626 3.19 11.55 -12.09
CA GLY A 626 4.39 10.73 -12.27
C GLY A 626 5.71 11.47 -12.02
N PRO A 627 6.84 10.78 -12.21
CA PRO A 627 8.18 11.19 -11.75
C PRO A 627 8.86 12.25 -12.64
N VAL A 628 8.11 12.92 -13.52
CA VAL A 628 8.62 13.94 -14.43
C VAL A 628 8.40 15.34 -13.85
N ASN A 629 9.30 16.27 -14.18
CA ASN A 629 9.17 17.65 -13.70
C ASN A 629 8.45 18.50 -14.74
N VAL A 630 7.45 19.27 -14.30
CA VAL A 630 6.75 20.24 -15.13
C VAL A 630 6.62 21.56 -14.37
N PRO A 631 7.11 22.70 -14.91
CA PRO A 631 7.21 23.97 -14.18
C PRO A 631 5.88 24.53 -13.65
N ASN A 632 4.75 24.21 -14.29
CA ASN A 632 3.41 24.68 -13.91
C ASN A 632 2.72 23.75 -12.89
N SER A 633 3.41 22.72 -12.39
CA SER A 633 2.85 21.75 -11.45
C SER A 633 3.61 21.77 -10.12
N ALA A 634 2.92 21.46 -9.04
CA ALA A 634 3.55 21.25 -7.74
C ALA A 634 2.77 20.25 -6.89
N LEU A 635 3.52 19.50 -6.10
CA LEU A 635 3.01 18.56 -5.12
C LEU A 635 3.27 19.11 -3.70
N MET A 636 2.25 19.07 -2.86
CA MET A 636 2.30 19.49 -1.46
C MET A 636 1.88 18.33 -0.57
N PHE A 637 2.59 18.10 0.53
CA PHE A 637 2.21 17.19 1.59
C PHE A 637 1.95 18.01 2.85
N ALA A 638 0.68 18.11 3.24
CA ALA A 638 0.28 18.75 4.49
C ALA A 638 0.27 17.67 5.58
N MET A 639 1.27 17.68 6.45
CA MET A 639 1.39 16.76 7.57
C MET A 639 0.45 17.20 8.67
N LEU A 640 -0.36 16.28 9.16
CA LEU A 640 -1.33 16.47 10.23
C LEU A 640 -0.71 16.09 11.57
N LYS A 641 -1.18 16.76 12.62
CA LYS A 641 -0.81 16.45 14.00
C LYS A 641 -1.20 15.02 14.40
N PRO A 642 -0.60 14.46 15.46
CA PRO A 642 -1.01 13.18 16.04
C PRO A 642 -2.51 13.14 16.40
N PHE A 643 -3.10 11.94 16.44
CA PHE A 643 -4.55 11.76 16.69
C PHE A 643 -4.97 12.30 18.07
N ASP A 644 -4.06 12.20 19.04
CA ASP A 644 -4.18 12.66 20.42
C ASP A 644 -4.41 14.18 20.51
N GLU A 645 -3.98 14.93 19.49
CA GLU A 645 -4.20 16.38 19.35
C GLU A 645 -5.38 16.72 18.40
N ARG A 646 -6.04 15.71 17.84
CA ARG A 646 -7.12 15.83 16.82
C ARG A 646 -8.35 14.99 17.16
N GLU A 647 -8.74 14.92 18.43
CA GLU A 647 -9.91 14.14 18.87
C GLU A 647 -11.26 14.70 18.38
N ASP A 648 -11.34 16.00 18.07
CA ASP A 648 -12.56 16.61 17.55
C ASP A 648 -12.83 16.14 16.11
N PRO A 649 -14.06 15.67 15.77
CA PRO A 649 -14.40 15.23 14.42
C PRO A 649 -14.13 16.27 13.30
N SER A 650 -14.15 17.56 13.63
CA SER A 650 -13.84 18.66 12.70
C SER A 650 -12.34 18.79 12.38
N LEU A 651 -11.48 18.07 13.11
CA LEU A 651 -10.03 17.94 12.91
C LEU A 651 -9.63 16.60 12.27
N SER A 652 -10.60 15.80 11.83
CA SER A 652 -10.32 14.63 10.98
C SER A 652 -9.68 15.06 9.65
N ALA A 653 -8.85 14.21 9.05
CA ALA A 653 -8.19 14.51 7.78
C ALA A 653 -9.18 14.94 6.69
N ASN A 654 -10.33 14.27 6.57
CA ASN A 654 -11.36 14.62 5.59
C ASN A 654 -12.02 15.98 5.88
N ALA A 655 -12.24 16.33 7.15
CA ALA A 655 -12.78 17.64 7.52
C ALA A 655 -11.77 18.76 7.24
N ILE A 656 -10.49 18.54 7.57
CA ILE A 656 -9.39 19.46 7.27
C ILE A 656 -9.25 19.62 5.74
N ALA A 657 -9.28 18.52 4.98
CA ALA A 657 -9.23 18.55 3.53
C ALA A 657 -10.39 19.35 2.94
N GLY A 658 -11.62 19.17 3.42
CA GLY A 658 -12.77 19.95 2.98
C GLY A 658 -12.64 21.45 3.25
N LYS A 659 -12.13 21.84 4.43
CA LYS A 659 -11.88 23.25 4.78
C LYS A 659 -10.76 23.85 3.92
N LEU A 660 -9.67 23.12 3.73
CA LEU A 660 -8.54 23.55 2.90
C LEU A 660 -8.93 23.65 1.43
N MET A 661 -9.71 22.69 0.91
CA MET A 661 -10.25 22.73 -0.45
C MET A 661 -11.08 24.01 -0.67
N HIS A 662 -11.96 24.35 0.27
CA HIS A 662 -12.73 25.59 0.21
C HIS A 662 -11.83 26.84 0.26
N LYS A 663 -10.75 26.84 1.06
CA LYS A 663 -9.81 27.97 1.10
C LYS A 663 -8.97 28.07 -0.18
N PHE A 664 -8.55 26.95 -0.76
CA PHE A 664 -7.76 26.90 -1.98
C PHE A 664 -8.55 27.29 -3.22
N SER A 665 -9.86 27.08 -3.26
CA SER A 665 -10.71 27.53 -4.38
C SER A 665 -10.72 29.05 -4.59
N HIS A 666 -10.25 29.83 -3.61
CA HIS A 666 -10.11 31.28 -3.71
C HIS A 666 -8.79 31.72 -4.38
N ILE A 667 -7.88 30.79 -4.67
CA ILE A 667 -6.63 31.09 -5.36
C ILE A 667 -6.91 31.02 -6.88
N PRO A 668 -6.80 32.13 -7.63
CA PRO A 668 -7.27 32.21 -9.01
C PRO A 668 -6.35 31.54 -10.04
N ASP A 669 -5.15 31.11 -9.65
CA ASP A 669 -4.04 30.83 -10.57
C ASP A 669 -4.03 29.42 -11.19
N GLY A 670 -5.08 28.61 -11.02
CA GLY A 670 -5.18 27.29 -11.66
C GLY A 670 -6.06 26.32 -10.90
N PHE A 671 -5.93 25.02 -11.20
CA PHE A 671 -6.55 23.99 -10.39
C PHE A 671 -5.69 23.77 -9.14
N ILE A 672 -6.28 23.99 -7.97
CA ILE A 672 -5.62 23.79 -6.69
C ILE A 672 -6.56 23.00 -5.80
N GLY A 673 -6.09 21.87 -5.31
CA GLY A 673 -6.90 20.98 -4.48
C GLY A 673 -6.07 20.20 -3.50
N ILE A 674 -6.75 19.53 -2.56
CA ILE A 674 -6.14 18.68 -1.55
C ILE A 674 -6.95 17.40 -1.36
N PHE A 675 -6.25 16.27 -1.33
CA PHE A 675 -6.85 14.95 -1.41
C PHE A 675 -6.30 14.05 -0.31
N PRO A 676 -7.08 13.04 0.11
CA PRO A 676 -6.56 12.01 0.99
C PRO A 676 -5.48 11.17 0.26
N PRO A 677 -4.53 10.61 1.01
CA PRO A 677 -3.53 9.72 0.44
C PRO A 677 -4.15 8.40 -0.04
N PRO A 678 -3.45 7.64 -0.90
CA PRO A 678 -3.91 6.34 -1.35
C PRO A 678 -4.09 5.37 -0.16
N PRO A 679 -5.16 4.54 -0.14
CA PRO A 679 -5.37 3.56 0.92
C PRO A 679 -4.24 2.53 1.05
N VAL A 680 -3.65 2.12 -0.08
CA VAL A 680 -2.49 1.21 -0.13
C VAL A 680 -1.29 1.98 -0.71
N PRO A 681 -0.19 2.14 0.04
CA PRO A 681 0.98 2.87 -0.44
C PRO A 681 1.57 2.26 -1.72
N GLY A 682 2.02 3.13 -2.63
CA GLY A 682 2.60 2.73 -3.91
C GLY A 682 1.60 2.28 -4.99
N LEU A 683 0.29 2.28 -4.72
CA LEU A 683 -0.77 2.01 -5.71
C LEU A 683 -1.56 3.28 -6.03
N GLY A 684 -0.90 4.21 -6.71
CA GLY A 684 -1.43 5.52 -7.09
C GLY A 684 -0.89 6.66 -6.23
N ALA A 685 -0.98 7.90 -6.75
CA ALA A 685 -0.50 9.11 -6.07
C ALA A 685 -1.53 9.75 -5.15
N THR A 686 -2.82 9.49 -5.40
CA THR A 686 -3.97 9.97 -4.60
C THR A 686 -4.97 8.83 -4.43
N GLY A 687 -5.88 8.95 -3.46
CA GLY A 687 -6.99 8.00 -3.34
C GLY A 687 -7.98 8.10 -4.52
N GLY A 688 -8.67 7.00 -4.83
CA GLY A 688 -9.69 6.95 -5.89
C GLY A 688 -9.34 6.00 -7.02
N PHE A 689 -9.70 6.37 -8.25
CA PHE A 689 -9.42 5.63 -9.48
C PHE A 689 -8.49 6.41 -10.41
N LYS A 690 -7.79 5.67 -11.27
CA LYS A 690 -7.01 6.22 -12.39
C LYS A 690 -7.20 5.31 -13.61
N LEU A 691 -7.47 5.93 -14.75
CA LEU A 691 -7.61 5.26 -16.03
C LEU A 691 -6.75 5.96 -17.09
N GLN A 692 -6.31 5.18 -18.07
CA GLN A 692 -5.55 5.64 -19.22
C GLN A 692 -6.41 5.44 -20.45
N ILE A 693 -6.57 6.49 -21.27
CA ILE A 693 -7.23 6.39 -22.57
C ILE A 693 -6.15 6.37 -23.62
N GLU A 694 -6.01 5.24 -24.29
CA GLU A 694 -5.03 4.99 -25.35
C GLU A 694 -5.61 5.33 -26.72
N ASP A 695 -4.79 5.96 -27.56
CA ASP A 695 -5.04 6.12 -28.98
C ASP A 695 -4.31 5.02 -29.76
N ARG A 696 -5.04 3.96 -30.15
CA ARG A 696 -4.51 2.83 -30.91
C ARG A 696 -4.66 3.00 -32.43
N ALA A 697 -5.38 4.03 -32.87
CA ALA A 697 -5.64 4.32 -34.28
C ALA A 697 -4.88 5.55 -34.80
N GLU A 698 -3.99 6.12 -33.97
CA GLU A 698 -3.18 7.31 -34.30
C GLU A 698 -4.05 8.52 -34.73
N LEU A 699 -5.20 8.69 -34.07
CA LEU A 699 -6.12 9.82 -34.28
C LEU A 699 -5.50 11.17 -33.87
N GLY A 700 -4.49 11.15 -33.01
CA GLY A 700 -3.64 12.27 -32.65
C GLY A 700 -4.08 13.05 -31.41
N PHE A 701 -3.21 13.97 -30.98
CA PHE A 701 -3.36 14.70 -29.70
C PHE A 701 -4.63 15.57 -29.61
N GLU A 702 -5.10 16.13 -30.73
CA GLU A 702 -6.32 16.94 -30.74
C GLU A 702 -7.57 16.09 -30.47
N ALA A 703 -7.66 14.91 -31.10
CA ALA A 703 -8.75 13.96 -30.86
C ALA A 703 -8.76 13.51 -29.39
N MET A 704 -7.60 13.18 -28.83
CA MET A 704 -7.48 12.79 -27.42
C MET A 704 -7.89 13.93 -26.46
N THR A 705 -7.49 15.17 -26.75
CA THR A 705 -7.89 16.34 -25.95
C THR A 705 -9.40 16.54 -25.96
N LYS A 706 -10.04 16.37 -27.12
CA LYS A 706 -11.49 16.48 -27.27
C LYS A 706 -12.22 15.41 -26.46
N VAL A 707 -11.79 14.16 -26.57
CA VAL A 707 -12.37 13.02 -25.82
C VAL A 707 -12.20 13.21 -24.32
N GLN A 708 -11.01 13.57 -23.87
CA GLN A 708 -10.76 13.89 -22.46
C GLN A 708 -11.70 15.00 -21.96
N SER A 709 -11.83 16.09 -22.71
CA SER A 709 -12.68 17.23 -22.32
C SER A 709 -14.16 16.85 -22.23
N GLU A 710 -14.65 16.01 -23.16
CA GLU A 710 -16.01 15.51 -23.14
C GLU A 710 -16.26 14.58 -21.93
N ILE A 711 -15.33 13.67 -21.64
CA ILE A 711 -15.40 12.79 -20.47
C ILE A 711 -15.39 13.61 -19.19
N MET A 712 -14.49 14.58 -19.07
CA MET A 712 -14.41 15.47 -17.90
C MET A 712 -15.68 16.30 -17.71
N SER A 713 -16.25 16.83 -18.80
CA SER A 713 -17.50 17.60 -18.73
C SER A 713 -18.69 16.74 -18.28
N LYS A 714 -18.78 15.49 -18.74
CA LYS A 714 -19.81 14.55 -18.29
C LYS A 714 -19.58 14.16 -16.83
N ALA A 715 -18.34 13.84 -16.46
CA ALA A 715 -17.96 13.42 -15.12
C ALA A 715 -18.24 14.50 -14.05
N MET A 716 -18.00 15.78 -14.36
CA MET A 716 -18.32 16.89 -13.44
C MET A 716 -19.83 17.08 -13.19
N GLN A 717 -20.70 16.53 -14.06
CA GLN A 717 -22.17 16.58 -13.91
C GLN A 717 -22.72 15.33 -13.22
N THR A 718 -21.88 14.32 -12.99
CA THR A 718 -22.27 13.04 -12.41
C THR A 718 -22.14 13.09 -10.88
N PRO A 719 -23.22 12.89 -10.12
CA PRO A 719 -23.21 13.05 -8.66
C PRO A 719 -22.34 12.02 -7.93
N GLU A 720 -22.10 10.84 -8.53
CA GLU A 720 -21.26 9.78 -7.98
C GLU A 720 -19.76 10.14 -7.99
N LEU A 721 -19.35 11.11 -8.83
CA LEU A 721 -17.95 11.45 -9.09
C LEU A 721 -17.57 12.77 -8.43
N ALA A 722 -16.37 12.81 -7.85
CA ALA A 722 -15.78 14.03 -7.32
C ALA A 722 -14.28 14.09 -7.65
N ASN A 723 -13.71 15.29 -7.51
CA ASN A 723 -12.27 15.50 -7.58
C ASN A 723 -11.65 15.02 -8.91
N MET A 724 -12.39 15.17 -10.01
CA MET A 724 -11.94 14.77 -11.34
C MET A 724 -10.73 15.60 -11.77
N LEU A 725 -9.70 14.91 -12.26
CA LEU A 725 -8.41 15.45 -12.64
C LEU A 725 -7.96 14.81 -13.96
N ALA A 726 -7.32 15.62 -14.82
CA ALA A 726 -6.64 15.15 -16.01
C ALA A 726 -5.38 15.99 -16.19
N SER A 727 -4.24 15.36 -16.51
CA SER A 727 -2.98 16.10 -16.66
C SER A 727 -2.55 16.38 -18.09
N PHE A 728 -3.15 15.71 -19.07
CA PHE A 728 -2.79 15.93 -20.46
C PHE A 728 -3.36 17.26 -20.99
N GLN A 729 -2.48 18.10 -21.51
CA GLN A 729 -2.76 19.42 -22.07
C GLN A 729 -1.97 19.59 -23.36
N THR A 730 -2.63 20.08 -24.42
CA THR A 730 -2.02 20.27 -25.77
C THR A 730 -1.89 21.73 -26.18
N ASN A 731 -2.36 22.64 -25.33
CA ASN A 731 -2.36 24.07 -25.56
C ASN A 731 -1.12 24.76 -24.94
N ALA A 732 -0.07 24.01 -24.60
CA ALA A 732 1.14 24.59 -24.04
C ALA A 732 1.84 25.44 -25.11
N PRO A 733 2.23 26.69 -24.79
CA PRO A 733 2.89 27.55 -25.75
C PRO A 733 4.28 27.00 -26.09
N GLN A 734 4.53 26.83 -27.39
CA GLN A 734 5.80 26.36 -27.95
C GLN A 734 6.30 27.33 -29.03
N LEU A 735 7.61 27.33 -29.26
CA LEU A 735 8.24 28.07 -30.34
C LEU A 735 8.77 27.07 -31.37
N GLN A 736 8.24 27.13 -32.59
CA GLN A 736 8.75 26.37 -33.72
C GLN A 736 9.77 27.21 -34.48
N VAL A 737 10.98 26.66 -34.62
CA VAL A 737 12.10 27.28 -35.33
C VAL A 737 12.21 26.63 -36.70
N ASP A 738 11.67 27.28 -37.74
CA ASP A 738 11.75 26.80 -39.10
C ASP A 738 13.01 27.33 -39.79
N ILE A 739 13.81 26.42 -40.36
CA ILE A 739 15.12 26.73 -40.95
C ILE A 739 15.01 26.62 -42.46
N ASP A 740 15.22 27.72 -43.17
CA ASP A 740 15.38 27.73 -44.61
C ASP A 740 16.74 27.11 -44.98
N ARG A 741 16.70 25.80 -45.23
CA ARG A 741 17.89 25.00 -45.57
C ARG A 741 18.56 25.47 -46.85
N VAL A 742 17.79 25.97 -47.83
CA VAL A 742 18.33 26.45 -49.11
C VAL A 742 19.10 27.74 -48.87
N LYS A 743 18.51 28.68 -48.12
CA LYS A 743 19.14 29.95 -47.78
C LYS A 743 20.38 29.73 -46.90
N ALA A 744 20.30 28.89 -45.87
CA ALA A 744 21.43 28.54 -45.02
C ALA A 744 22.61 27.97 -45.84
N LYS A 745 22.34 26.99 -46.71
CA LYS A 745 23.37 26.39 -47.57
C LYS A 745 23.93 27.38 -48.61
N SER A 746 23.09 28.24 -49.18
CA SER A 746 23.53 29.29 -50.13
C SER A 746 24.47 30.32 -49.49
N MET A 747 24.30 30.57 -48.20
CA MET A 747 25.15 31.45 -47.40
C MET A 747 26.40 30.75 -46.84
N GLY A 748 26.60 29.47 -47.16
CA GLY A 748 27.75 28.68 -46.72
C GLY A 748 27.69 28.24 -45.25
N VAL A 749 26.50 28.18 -44.65
CA VAL A 749 26.28 27.75 -43.26
C VAL A 749 25.92 26.26 -43.24
N SER A 750 26.55 25.48 -42.35
CA SER A 750 26.18 24.09 -42.12
C SER A 750 24.92 23.98 -41.26
N LEU A 751 24.06 23.00 -41.55
CA LEU A 751 22.90 22.72 -40.70
C LEU A 751 23.33 22.25 -39.31
N THR A 752 24.44 21.50 -39.23
CA THR A 752 25.03 21.06 -37.96
C THR A 752 25.36 22.25 -37.06
N ASP A 753 26.02 23.29 -37.60
CA ASP A 753 26.40 24.48 -36.83
C ASP A 753 25.16 25.23 -36.30
N ILE A 754 24.06 25.24 -37.06
CA ILE A 754 22.79 25.81 -36.64
C ILE A 754 22.20 25.00 -35.48
N PHE A 755 22.13 23.68 -35.62
CA PHE A 755 21.58 22.80 -34.58
C PHE A 755 22.41 22.84 -33.29
N GLU A 756 23.74 22.78 -33.38
CA GLU A 756 24.63 22.91 -32.23
C GLU A 756 24.49 24.28 -31.56
N THR A 757 24.35 25.35 -32.34
CA THR A 757 24.15 26.70 -31.78
C THR A 757 22.85 26.78 -31.01
N LEU A 758 21.75 26.24 -31.53
CA LEU A 758 20.46 26.18 -30.82
C LEU A 758 20.56 25.30 -29.56
N GLN A 759 21.15 24.11 -29.68
CA GLN A 759 21.29 23.15 -28.58
C GLN A 759 22.15 23.69 -27.44
N ILE A 760 23.33 24.24 -27.74
CA ILE A 760 24.25 24.76 -26.71
C ILE A 760 23.64 25.98 -26.04
N ASN A 761 23.14 26.96 -26.81
CA ASN A 761 22.67 28.22 -26.23
C ASN A 761 21.35 28.05 -25.46
N LEU A 762 20.39 27.29 -25.99
CA LEU A 762 19.06 27.16 -25.40
C LEU A 762 18.92 25.90 -24.52
N GLY A 763 19.38 24.74 -25.01
CA GLY A 763 19.15 23.42 -24.41
C GLY A 763 20.09 23.02 -23.26
N SER A 764 21.18 23.76 -23.03
CA SER A 764 22.28 23.42 -22.10
C SER A 764 23.00 22.13 -22.51
N LEU A 765 24.29 22.23 -22.85
CA LEU A 765 25.09 21.09 -23.28
C LEU A 765 25.97 20.54 -22.15
N TYR A 766 25.94 19.23 -21.95
CA TYR A 766 26.94 18.50 -21.16
C TYR A 766 28.28 18.41 -21.91
N VAL A 767 29.30 19.06 -21.36
CA VAL A 767 30.62 19.16 -21.98
C VAL A 767 31.50 17.98 -21.58
N ASN A 768 31.84 17.91 -20.30
CA ASN A 768 32.66 16.89 -19.61
C ASN A 768 32.52 17.09 -18.07
N ASP A 769 33.41 16.50 -17.27
CA ASP A 769 33.40 16.64 -15.80
C ASP A 769 34.63 17.35 -15.24
N PHE A 770 34.53 17.78 -13.98
CA PHE A 770 35.61 18.36 -13.20
C PHE A 770 35.64 17.77 -11.77
N ASN A 771 36.77 17.88 -11.07
CA ASN A 771 36.94 17.27 -9.75
C ASN A 771 37.09 18.35 -8.68
N ARG A 772 36.19 18.34 -7.67
CA ARG A 772 36.25 19.26 -6.53
C ARG A 772 35.62 18.63 -5.30
N PHE A 773 36.13 18.96 -4.12
CA PHE A 773 35.59 18.48 -2.86
C PHE A 773 35.51 16.94 -2.72
N GLY A 774 36.44 16.22 -3.36
CA GLY A 774 36.49 14.76 -3.35
C GLY A 774 35.47 14.07 -4.26
N ARG A 775 34.77 14.81 -5.12
CA ARG A 775 33.77 14.29 -6.07
C ARG A 775 34.01 14.77 -7.49
N THR A 776 33.39 14.07 -8.42
CA THR A 776 33.30 14.44 -9.84
C THR A 776 31.97 15.15 -10.07
N TRP A 777 32.02 16.31 -10.71
CA TRP A 777 30.88 17.19 -10.97
C TRP A 777 30.83 17.54 -12.45
N ARG A 778 29.66 17.89 -12.97
CA ARG A 778 29.47 18.14 -14.40
C ARG A 778 29.89 19.56 -14.80
N VAL A 779 30.36 19.71 -16.04
CA VAL A 779 30.58 21.00 -16.72
C VAL A 779 29.49 21.19 -17.75
N MET A 780 28.73 22.27 -17.61
CA MET A 780 27.57 22.57 -18.45
C MET A 780 27.76 23.93 -19.12
N ALA A 781 27.53 23.99 -20.43
CA ALA A 781 27.56 25.24 -21.20
C ALA A 781 26.16 25.62 -21.67
N GLN A 782 25.75 26.87 -21.44
CA GLN A 782 24.47 27.42 -21.87
C GLN A 782 24.57 28.93 -22.07
N ALA A 783 23.75 29.55 -22.90
CA ALA A 783 23.68 31.02 -22.94
C ALA A 783 23.22 31.58 -21.58
N ASP A 784 23.80 32.73 -21.19
CA ASP A 784 23.36 33.44 -20.00
C ASP A 784 21.89 33.87 -20.15
N ALA A 785 21.18 34.00 -19.03
CA ALA A 785 19.73 34.18 -19.01
C ALA A 785 19.24 35.32 -19.93
N PRO A 786 19.85 36.53 -19.95
CA PRO A 786 19.36 37.65 -20.77
C PRO A 786 19.33 37.41 -22.29
N PHE A 787 20.02 36.37 -22.78
CA PHE A 787 20.11 36.04 -24.20
C PHE A 787 19.19 34.88 -24.62
N ARG A 788 18.23 34.49 -23.77
CA ARG A 788 17.32 33.37 -24.01
C ARG A 788 15.99 33.50 -23.25
N MET A 789 15.58 34.71 -22.88
CA MET A 789 14.32 34.93 -22.16
C MET A 789 13.14 35.15 -23.12
N GLN A 790 13.42 35.68 -24.30
CA GLN A 790 12.42 36.11 -25.27
C GLN A 790 12.58 35.38 -26.60
N GLN A 791 11.51 35.36 -27.39
CA GLN A 791 11.49 34.71 -28.71
C GLN A 791 12.52 35.36 -29.65
N GLU A 792 12.68 36.67 -29.56
CA GLU A 792 13.55 37.49 -30.38
C GLU A 792 15.03 37.15 -30.17
N ASP A 793 15.39 36.69 -28.96
CA ASP A 793 16.76 36.34 -28.60
C ASP A 793 17.32 35.20 -29.46
N ILE A 794 16.46 34.26 -29.89
CA ILE A 794 16.84 33.14 -30.76
C ILE A 794 17.37 33.66 -32.10
N GLY A 795 16.75 34.69 -32.67
CA GLY A 795 17.15 35.29 -33.94
C GLY A 795 18.49 36.02 -33.87
N LEU A 796 18.88 36.49 -32.68
CA LEU A 796 20.12 37.24 -32.43
C LEU A 796 21.36 36.32 -32.30
N LEU A 797 21.16 35.02 -32.05
CA LEU A 797 22.24 34.04 -32.05
C LEU A 797 22.91 34.03 -33.43
N LYS A 798 24.23 33.88 -33.46
CA LYS A 798 25.01 33.91 -34.71
C LYS A 798 25.75 32.61 -34.93
N VAL A 799 25.83 32.21 -36.19
CA VAL A 799 26.60 31.06 -36.67
C VAL A 799 27.67 31.54 -37.65
N ARG A 800 28.74 30.76 -37.79
CA ARG A 800 29.83 31.07 -38.70
C ARG A 800 29.58 30.41 -40.06
N ASN A 801 29.76 31.14 -41.16
CA ASN A 801 29.75 30.54 -42.49
C ASN A 801 31.15 30.05 -42.92
N ALA A 802 31.22 29.36 -44.07
CA ALA A 802 32.47 28.87 -44.65
C ALA A 802 33.51 29.97 -44.99
N LYS A 803 33.09 31.24 -45.06
CA LYS A 803 33.97 32.40 -45.27
C LYS A 803 34.47 33.02 -43.96
N GLY A 804 34.04 32.50 -42.80
CA GLY A 804 34.38 33.02 -41.48
C GLY A 804 33.50 34.19 -41.02
N GLU A 805 32.46 34.54 -41.77
CA GLU A 805 31.52 35.61 -41.42
C GLU A 805 30.48 35.11 -40.41
N MET A 806 30.14 35.95 -39.43
CA MET A 806 29.12 35.64 -38.41
C MET A 806 27.74 36.12 -38.88
N ILE A 807 26.86 35.16 -39.17
CA ILE A 807 25.51 35.41 -39.69
C ILE A 807 24.49 35.16 -38.57
N PRO A 808 23.57 36.11 -38.29
CA PRO A 808 22.48 35.89 -37.33
C PRO A 808 21.50 34.83 -37.83
N LEU A 809 20.93 34.04 -36.93
CA LEU A 809 19.94 33.02 -37.26
C LEU A 809 18.72 33.63 -37.96
N SER A 810 18.33 34.86 -37.60
CA SER A 810 17.23 35.58 -38.27
C SER A 810 17.40 35.74 -39.78
N ALA A 811 18.61 35.56 -40.33
CA ALA A 811 18.85 35.60 -41.77
C ALA A 811 18.21 34.42 -42.52
N PHE A 812 18.03 33.26 -41.90
CA PHE A 812 17.52 32.04 -42.54
C PHE A 812 16.61 31.21 -41.63
N VAL A 813 16.20 31.76 -40.49
CA VAL A 813 15.29 31.13 -39.54
C VAL A 813 14.03 31.98 -39.38
N THR A 814 12.88 31.31 -39.41
CA THR A 814 11.57 31.89 -39.07
C THR A 814 11.10 31.28 -37.76
N ILE A 815 10.72 32.12 -36.79
CA ILE A 815 10.26 31.65 -35.49
C ILE A 815 8.75 31.84 -35.40
N MET A 816 8.02 30.74 -35.29
CA MET A 816 6.56 30.71 -35.22
C MET A 816 6.10 30.29 -33.82
N ARG A 817 5.01 30.88 -33.35
CA ARG A 817 4.35 30.42 -32.12
C ARG A 817 3.43 29.26 -32.48
N GLN A 818 3.55 28.17 -31.75
CA GLN A 818 2.71 26.98 -31.89
C GLN A 818 2.21 26.56 -30.50
N SER A 819 1.21 25.69 -30.46
CA SER A 819 0.83 24.98 -29.25
C SER A 819 1.14 23.50 -29.39
N GLY A 820 1.56 22.86 -28.31
CA GLY A 820 1.77 21.42 -28.27
C GLY A 820 1.66 20.87 -26.85
N PRO A 821 1.88 19.56 -26.67
CA PRO A 821 1.87 18.94 -25.35
C PRO A 821 3.03 19.42 -24.47
N ASP A 822 2.77 19.71 -23.19
CA ASP A 822 3.82 19.95 -22.18
C ASP A 822 4.43 18.65 -21.63
N ARG A 823 3.71 17.54 -21.82
CA ARG A 823 4.15 16.17 -21.58
C ARG A 823 3.45 15.21 -22.52
N ILE A 824 4.09 14.09 -22.82
CA ILE A 824 3.48 12.97 -23.53
C ILE A 824 3.54 11.76 -22.60
N ILE A 825 2.45 11.00 -22.58
CA ILE A 825 2.32 9.77 -21.80
C ILE A 825 2.06 8.63 -22.78
N HIS A 826 2.83 7.56 -22.69
CA HIS A 826 2.49 6.30 -23.35
C HIS A 826 2.06 5.27 -22.30
N TYR A 827 1.03 4.51 -22.60
CA TYR A 827 0.62 3.35 -21.82
C TYR A 827 0.63 2.12 -22.72
N ASN A 828 1.36 1.08 -22.29
CA ASN A 828 1.60 -0.14 -23.07
C ASN A 828 2.14 0.11 -24.49
N GLY A 829 2.87 1.21 -24.68
CA GLY A 829 3.47 1.60 -25.97
C GLY A 829 2.57 2.44 -26.88
N PHE A 830 1.35 2.81 -26.43
CA PHE A 830 0.44 3.68 -27.18
C PHE A 830 0.35 5.07 -26.53
N PRO A 831 0.27 6.16 -27.31
CA PRO A 831 -0.07 7.48 -26.79
C PRO A 831 -1.35 7.42 -25.95
N SER A 832 -1.31 8.05 -24.77
CA SER A 832 -2.40 7.96 -23.81
C SER A 832 -2.64 9.27 -23.05
N VAL A 833 -3.86 9.42 -22.54
CA VAL A 833 -4.24 10.49 -21.63
C VAL A 833 -4.75 9.92 -20.32
N ASP A 834 -4.32 10.51 -19.22
CA ASP A 834 -4.67 10.04 -17.88
C ASP A 834 -5.83 10.83 -17.29
N ILE A 835 -6.79 10.10 -16.71
CA ILE A 835 -7.90 10.67 -15.97
C ILE A 835 -7.93 10.01 -14.59
N SER A 836 -7.95 10.83 -13.55
CA SER A 836 -8.09 10.39 -12.16
C SER A 836 -9.27 11.09 -11.50
N GLY A 837 -9.78 10.47 -10.45
CA GLY A 837 -10.92 10.98 -9.70
C GLY A 837 -11.26 10.04 -8.56
N GLY A 838 -12.30 10.36 -7.80
CA GLY A 838 -12.73 9.53 -6.69
C GLY A 838 -14.23 9.55 -6.49
N PRO A 839 -14.74 8.73 -5.56
CA PRO A 839 -16.13 8.79 -5.17
C PRO A 839 -16.47 10.12 -4.52
N ALA A 840 -17.63 10.67 -4.87
CA ALA A 840 -18.21 11.79 -4.14
C ALA A 840 -18.57 11.38 -2.69
N PRO A 841 -18.64 12.33 -1.74
CA PRO A 841 -19.03 12.03 -0.37
C PRO A 841 -20.35 11.23 -0.30
N GLY A 842 -20.31 10.06 0.37
CA GLY A 842 -21.46 9.17 0.50
C GLY A 842 -21.59 8.09 -0.59
N PHE A 843 -20.72 8.10 -1.60
CA PHE A 843 -20.63 7.04 -2.62
C PHE A 843 -19.42 6.12 -2.39
N SER A 844 -19.51 4.89 -2.89
CA SER A 844 -18.40 3.92 -2.80
C SER A 844 -17.44 4.01 -3.98
N SER A 845 -16.24 3.43 -3.84
CA SER A 845 -15.27 3.33 -4.94
C SER A 845 -15.85 2.58 -6.14
N GLY A 846 -16.60 1.51 -5.92
CA GLY A 846 -17.24 0.73 -6.99
C GLY A 846 -18.25 1.55 -7.79
N GLN A 847 -19.12 2.31 -7.11
CA GLN A 847 -20.08 3.21 -7.78
C GLN A 847 -19.38 4.26 -8.64
N ALA A 848 -18.29 4.84 -8.14
CA ALA A 848 -17.50 5.80 -8.90
C ALA A 848 -16.85 5.16 -10.14
N THR A 849 -16.25 3.97 -10.00
CA THR A 849 -15.64 3.25 -11.12
C THR A 849 -16.67 2.84 -12.18
N ASP A 850 -17.86 2.41 -11.77
CA ASP A 850 -18.93 2.01 -12.70
C ASP A 850 -19.50 3.24 -13.43
N ALA A 851 -19.64 4.37 -12.73
CA ALA A 851 -20.10 5.62 -13.31
C ALA A 851 -19.14 6.16 -14.37
N ILE A 852 -17.83 6.22 -14.07
CA ILE A 852 -16.85 6.70 -15.05
C ILE A 852 -16.65 5.68 -16.19
N GLU A 853 -16.70 4.37 -15.92
CA GLU A 853 -16.62 3.33 -16.95
C GLU A 853 -17.76 3.49 -17.98
N LYS A 854 -18.98 3.77 -17.50
CA LYS A 854 -20.12 4.08 -18.37
C LYS A 854 -19.86 5.31 -19.24
N ILE A 855 -19.41 6.42 -18.64
CA ILE A 855 -19.13 7.68 -19.37
C ILE A 855 -18.07 7.44 -20.45
N VAL A 856 -16.99 6.75 -20.12
CA VAL A 856 -15.88 6.46 -21.04
C VAL A 856 -16.39 5.59 -22.19
N ARG A 857 -17.09 4.48 -21.91
CA ARG A 857 -17.64 3.59 -22.95
C ARG A 857 -18.62 4.29 -23.90
N GLU A 858 -19.39 5.25 -23.40
CA GLU A 858 -20.34 6.03 -24.22
C GLU A 858 -19.66 7.15 -25.03
N THR A 859 -18.44 7.56 -24.66
CA THR A 859 -17.76 8.74 -25.23
C THR A 859 -16.58 8.38 -26.14
N LEU A 860 -15.98 7.20 -25.97
CA LEU A 860 -14.81 6.81 -26.77
C LEU A 860 -15.17 6.59 -28.26
N PRO A 861 -14.42 7.21 -29.20
CA PRO A 861 -14.54 6.91 -30.62
C PRO A 861 -13.92 5.54 -30.96
N GLU A 862 -14.27 5.01 -32.14
CA GLU A 862 -13.57 3.82 -32.67
C GLU A 862 -12.06 4.10 -32.79
N GLY A 863 -11.24 3.18 -32.30
CA GLY A 863 -9.78 3.29 -32.30
C GLY A 863 -9.16 3.77 -30.98
N MET A 864 -9.95 4.32 -30.06
CA MET A 864 -9.50 4.60 -28.69
C MET A 864 -10.01 3.53 -27.72
N VAL A 865 -9.16 3.16 -26.76
CA VAL A 865 -9.46 2.16 -25.73
C VAL A 865 -9.08 2.74 -24.38
N PHE A 866 -9.82 2.41 -23.33
CA PHE A 866 -9.38 2.74 -21.98
C PHE A 866 -8.87 1.50 -21.26
N GLU A 867 -7.86 1.68 -20.43
CA GLU A 867 -7.34 0.68 -19.51
C GLU A 867 -7.28 1.24 -18.08
N TRP A 868 -7.56 0.37 -17.11
CA TRP A 868 -7.38 0.69 -15.69
C TRP A 868 -5.91 0.59 -15.31
N THR A 869 -5.48 1.39 -14.33
CA THR A 869 -4.13 1.31 -13.76
C THR A 869 -4.17 1.37 -12.23
N ASP A 870 -3.01 1.29 -11.59
CA ASP A 870 -2.83 1.38 -10.12
C ASP A 870 -3.80 0.44 -9.34
N LEU A 871 -4.50 0.98 -8.34
CA LEU A 871 -5.36 0.23 -7.42
C LEU A 871 -6.56 -0.44 -8.13
N VAL A 872 -7.21 0.26 -9.07
CA VAL A 872 -8.41 -0.26 -9.75
C VAL A 872 -8.04 -1.37 -10.74
N TYR A 873 -6.84 -1.33 -11.33
CA TYR A 873 -6.34 -2.47 -12.10
C TYR A 873 -6.28 -3.73 -11.23
N GLN A 874 -5.74 -3.62 -10.02
CA GLN A 874 -5.68 -4.75 -9.08
C GLN A 874 -7.07 -5.25 -8.67
N GLU A 875 -8.03 -4.34 -8.48
CA GLU A 875 -9.43 -4.67 -8.20
C GLU A 875 -10.10 -5.43 -9.37
N LYS A 876 -10.01 -4.90 -10.59
CA LYS A 876 -10.63 -5.50 -11.79
C LYS A 876 -9.95 -6.80 -12.21
N GLN A 877 -8.63 -6.93 -12.01
CA GLN A 877 -7.89 -8.17 -12.24
C GLN A 877 -8.33 -9.28 -11.28
N ALA A 878 -8.60 -8.95 -10.01
CA ALA A 878 -9.10 -9.91 -9.03
C ALA A 878 -10.53 -10.39 -9.38
N GLY A 879 -11.37 -9.52 -9.93
CA GLY A 879 -12.69 -9.86 -10.49
C GLY A 879 -13.61 -10.59 -9.49
N ASN A 880 -14.41 -11.54 -10.00
CA ASN A 880 -15.37 -12.33 -9.19
C ASN A 880 -14.73 -13.47 -8.37
N SER A 881 -13.40 -13.48 -8.20
CA SER A 881 -12.67 -14.55 -7.51
C SER A 881 -13.14 -14.76 -6.07
N ALA A 882 -13.57 -13.67 -5.40
CA ALA A 882 -14.16 -13.74 -4.06
C ALA A 882 -15.38 -14.68 -4.01
N LEU A 883 -16.30 -14.56 -4.96
CA LEU A 883 -17.54 -15.35 -5.01
C LEU A 883 -17.25 -16.83 -5.28
N ALA A 884 -16.30 -17.12 -6.18
CA ALA A 884 -15.84 -18.48 -6.46
C ALA A 884 -15.23 -19.13 -5.21
N ILE A 885 -14.51 -18.36 -4.39
CA ILE A 885 -13.88 -18.88 -3.16
C ILE A 885 -14.86 -19.05 -2.04
N PHE A 886 -15.84 -18.16 -1.90
CA PHE A 886 -16.95 -18.40 -0.98
C PHE A 886 -17.64 -19.73 -1.30
N ALA A 887 -17.90 -19.99 -2.58
CA ALA A 887 -18.48 -21.27 -3.01
C ALA A 887 -17.53 -22.45 -2.70
N LEU A 888 -16.23 -22.31 -2.96
CA LEU A 888 -15.23 -23.35 -2.66
C LEU A 888 -15.08 -23.61 -1.15
N ALA A 889 -15.08 -22.57 -0.32
CA ALA A 889 -15.00 -22.66 1.14
C ALA A 889 -16.22 -23.37 1.72
N VAL A 890 -17.43 -23.01 1.25
CA VAL A 890 -18.67 -23.70 1.63
C VAL A 890 -18.67 -25.15 1.15
N LEU A 891 -18.18 -25.42 -0.06
CA LEU A 891 -18.05 -26.76 -0.61
C LEU A 891 -17.09 -27.63 0.22
N LEU A 892 -15.91 -27.12 0.56
CA LEU A 892 -14.94 -27.87 1.35
C LEU A 892 -15.41 -28.08 2.79
N ALA A 893 -16.05 -27.08 3.40
CA ALA A 893 -16.73 -27.25 4.68
C ALA A 893 -17.81 -28.34 4.62
N PHE A 894 -18.61 -28.37 3.54
CA PHE A 894 -19.62 -29.41 3.30
C PHE A 894 -18.99 -30.80 3.17
N LEU A 895 -17.92 -30.94 2.38
CA LEU A 895 -17.24 -32.22 2.15
C LEU A 895 -16.59 -32.77 3.42
N ILE A 896 -15.96 -31.91 4.23
CA ILE A 896 -15.37 -32.33 5.51
C ILE A 896 -16.44 -32.78 6.48
N LEU A 897 -17.53 -32.03 6.61
CA LEU A 897 -18.66 -32.45 7.44
C LEU A 897 -19.29 -33.75 6.93
N ALA A 898 -19.37 -33.92 5.60
CA ALA A 898 -19.91 -35.14 5.01
C ALA A 898 -19.06 -36.36 5.35
N ALA A 899 -17.74 -36.22 5.24
CA ALA A 899 -16.77 -37.26 5.61
C ALA A 899 -16.82 -37.56 7.12
N GLN A 900 -16.87 -36.53 7.94
CA GLN A 900 -16.86 -36.67 9.40
C GLN A 900 -18.15 -37.26 9.95
N TYR A 901 -19.30 -36.84 9.40
CA TYR A 901 -20.59 -37.39 9.79
C TYR A 901 -20.96 -38.66 9.06
N ASN A 902 -20.17 -39.10 8.09
CA ASN A 902 -20.51 -40.18 7.17
C ASN A 902 -21.95 -40.02 6.63
N SER A 903 -22.30 -38.79 6.23
CA SER A 903 -23.67 -38.42 5.88
C SER A 903 -23.69 -37.19 4.98
N TRP A 904 -24.48 -37.22 3.90
CA TRP A 904 -24.70 -36.06 3.03
C TRP A 904 -25.77 -35.11 3.55
N SER A 905 -26.63 -35.56 4.48
CA SER A 905 -27.78 -34.77 4.96
C SER A 905 -27.41 -33.86 6.14
N LEU A 906 -26.64 -34.37 7.10
CA LEU A 906 -26.21 -33.59 8.28
C LEU A 906 -25.40 -32.32 7.95
N PRO A 907 -24.45 -32.33 7.00
CA PRO A 907 -23.73 -31.12 6.58
C PRO A 907 -24.65 -30.04 6.03
N PHE A 908 -25.71 -30.44 5.32
CA PHE A 908 -26.70 -29.50 4.79
C PHE A 908 -27.45 -28.80 5.92
N ALA A 909 -27.84 -29.53 6.98
CA ALA A 909 -28.48 -28.94 8.16
C ALA A 909 -27.58 -27.93 8.88
N VAL A 910 -26.27 -28.16 8.88
CA VAL A 910 -25.28 -27.25 9.46
C VAL A 910 -25.11 -25.98 8.63
N LEU A 911 -24.98 -26.09 7.30
CA LEU A 911 -24.66 -24.94 6.44
C LEU A 911 -25.86 -24.05 6.10
N LEU A 912 -27.10 -24.51 6.29
CA LEU A 912 -28.32 -23.71 6.08
C LEU A 912 -28.40 -22.45 6.96
N ILE A 913 -27.59 -22.34 8.02
CA ILE A 913 -27.54 -21.13 8.84
C ILE A 913 -26.69 -20.01 8.24
N ALA A 914 -25.75 -20.33 7.34
CA ALA A 914 -24.80 -19.36 6.80
C ALA A 914 -25.47 -18.15 6.11
N PRO A 915 -26.54 -18.29 5.30
CA PRO A 915 -27.21 -17.13 4.71
C PRO A 915 -27.78 -16.13 5.74
N MET A 916 -28.13 -16.59 6.94
CA MET A 916 -28.65 -15.73 8.02
C MET A 916 -27.54 -14.94 8.72
N SER A 917 -26.33 -15.52 8.78
CA SER A 917 -25.14 -14.79 9.26
C SER A 917 -24.80 -13.65 8.31
N LEU A 918 -24.79 -13.95 7.01
CA LEU A 918 -24.53 -12.97 5.96
C LEU A 918 -25.59 -11.87 5.91
N LEU A 919 -26.88 -12.23 6.06
CA LEU A 919 -27.97 -11.25 6.15
C LEU A 919 -27.73 -10.25 7.29
N SER A 920 -27.40 -10.75 8.47
CA SER A 920 -27.24 -9.90 9.65
C SER A 920 -26.00 -9.02 9.53
N ALA A 921 -24.93 -9.55 8.93
CA ALA A 921 -23.72 -8.80 8.65
C ALA A 921 -23.94 -7.69 7.62
N ILE A 922 -24.60 -7.99 6.49
CA ILE A 922 -24.86 -6.99 5.44
C ILE A 922 -25.83 -5.90 5.92
N VAL A 923 -26.81 -6.25 6.77
CA VAL A 923 -27.69 -5.27 7.42
C VAL A 923 -26.88 -4.38 8.37
N GLY A 924 -25.94 -4.93 9.13
CA GLY A 924 -25.04 -4.15 9.97
C GLY A 924 -24.21 -3.13 9.17
N VAL A 925 -23.62 -3.58 8.06
CA VAL A 925 -22.85 -2.73 7.14
C VAL A 925 -23.72 -1.64 6.52
N TRP A 926 -24.95 -1.99 6.11
CA TRP A 926 -25.90 -1.03 5.53
C TRP A 926 -26.30 0.06 6.53
N VAL A 927 -26.61 -0.32 7.78
CA VAL A 927 -27.01 0.62 8.84
C VAL A 927 -25.85 1.52 9.26
N SER A 928 -24.60 1.05 9.20
CA SER A 928 -23.42 1.88 9.48
C SER A 928 -23.01 2.79 8.31
N GLY A 929 -23.69 2.72 7.16
CA GLY A 929 -23.31 3.45 5.95
C GLY A 929 -22.00 2.97 5.33
N GLY A 930 -21.62 1.71 5.59
CA GLY A 930 -20.41 1.09 5.03
C GLY A 930 -20.66 0.47 3.65
N ASP A 931 -19.56 0.06 3.01
CA ASP A 931 -19.55 -0.61 1.71
C ASP A 931 -19.12 -2.08 1.82
N ASN A 932 -19.43 -2.88 0.79
CA ASN A 932 -18.99 -4.26 0.68
C ASN A 932 -17.54 -4.30 0.15
N ASN A 933 -16.58 -4.02 1.03
CA ASN A 933 -15.15 -3.99 0.76
C ASN A 933 -14.42 -5.29 1.17
N ILE A 934 -13.11 -5.39 0.92
CA ILE A 934 -12.32 -6.60 1.22
C ILE A 934 -12.40 -6.98 2.71
N PHE A 935 -12.37 -6.02 3.64
CA PHE A 935 -12.42 -6.29 5.07
C PHE A 935 -13.77 -6.84 5.51
N THR A 936 -14.85 -6.32 4.92
CA THR A 936 -16.22 -6.83 5.11
C THR A 936 -16.37 -8.25 4.55
N GLN A 937 -15.82 -8.52 3.37
CA GLN A 937 -15.83 -9.86 2.75
C GLN A 937 -15.03 -10.87 3.58
N ILE A 938 -13.85 -10.48 4.08
CA ILE A 938 -13.09 -11.30 5.03
C ILE A 938 -13.96 -11.62 6.26
N GLY A 939 -14.70 -10.64 6.79
CA GLY A 939 -15.67 -10.84 7.86
C GLY A 939 -16.75 -11.87 7.52
N PHE A 940 -17.29 -11.86 6.29
CA PHE A 940 -18.24 -12.88 5.82
C PHE A 940 -17.65 -14.29 5.84
N VAL A 941 -16.39 -14.47 5.42
CA VAL A 941 -15.72 -15.78 5.46
C VAL A 941 -15.65 -16.29 6.90
N VAL A 942 -15.23 -15.43 7.84
CA VAL A 942 -15.16 -15.74 9.27
C VAL A 942 -16.54 -16.16 9.80
N LEU A 943 -17.58 -15.42 9.43
CA LEU A 943 -18.95 -15.68 9.87
C LEU A 943 -19.51 -17.01 9.38
N VAL A 944 -19.17 -17.45 8.16
CA VAL A 944 -19.58 -18.78 7.67
C VAL A 944 -19.01 -19.88 8.55
N GLY A 945 -17.72 -19.80 8.88
CA GLY A 945 -17.05 -20.75 9.77
C GLY A 945 -17.65 -20.75 11.19
N LEU A 946 -17.88 -19.56 11.76
CA LEU A 946 -18.49 -19.41 13.09
C LEU A 946 -19.95 -19.88 13.13
N ALA A 947 -20.71 -19.65 12.07
CA ALA A 947 -22.08 -20.11 11.96
C ALA A 947 -22.15 -21.63 11.88
N ALA A 948 -21.28 -22.24 11.07
CA ALA A 948 -21.15 -23.69 11.00
C ALA A 948 -20.76 -24.28 12.37
N LYS A 949 -19.79 -23.69 13.06
CA LYS A 949 -19.37 -24.09 14.41
C LYS A 949 -20.54 -24.14 15.41
N ASN A 950 -21.33 -23.07 15.51
CA ASN A 950 -22.47 -23.03 16.43
C ASN A 950 -23.52 -24.10 16.08
N ALA A 951 -23.73 -24.35 14.80
CA ALA A 951 -24.64 -25.39 14.34
C ALA A 951 -24.13 -26.81 14.60
N ILE A 952 -22.83 -27.08 14.36
CA ILE A 952 -22.15 -28.36 14.63
C ILE A 952 -22.38 -28.80 16.08
N LEU A 953 -22.25 -27.87 17.04
CA LEU A 953 -22.42 -28.17 18.46
C LEU A 953 -23.83 -28.71 18.79
N ILE A 954 -24.88 -28.24 18.13
CA ILE A 954 -26.25 -28.74 18.33
C ILE A 954 -26.44 -30.05 17.57
N VAL A 955 -26.03 -30.09 16.29
CA VAL A 955 -26.26 -31.22 15.39
C VAL A 955 -25.53 -32.48 15.85
N GLU A 956 -24.27 -32.36 16.29
CA GLU A 956 -23.47 -33.51 16.74
C GLU A 956 -24.02 -34.12 18.04
N PHE A 957 -24.42 -33.29 19.00
CA PHE A 957 -25.04 -33.76 20.24
C PHE A 957 -26.42 -34.39 19.99
N ALA A 958 -27.21 -33.82 19.06
CA ALA A 958 -28.49 -34.41 18.67
C ALA A 958 -28.26 -35.78 18.01
N ARG A 959 -27.29 -35.89 17.09
CA ARG A 959 -26.94 -37.15 16.43
C ARG A 959 -26.46 -38.22 17.41
N ALA A 960 -25.65 -37.84 18.40
CA ALA A 960 -25.21 -38.76 19.45
C ALA A 960 -26.41 -39.31 20.24
N LYS A 961 -27.37 -38.45 20.59
CA LYS A 961 -28.61 -38.87 21.27
C LYS A 961 -29.53 -39.73 20.39
N GLU A 962 -29.56 -39.49 19.07
CA GLU A 962 -30.25 -40.39 18.13
C GLU A 962 -29.58 -41.77 18.09
N HIS A 963 -28.23 -41.85 18.14
CA HIS A 963 -27.52 -43.14 18.26
C HIS A 963 -27.82 -43.87 19.57
N ASP A 964 -28.10 -43.13 20.64
CA ASP A 964 -28.58 -43.69 21.91
C ASP A 964 -30.07 -44.10 21.88
N GLY A 965 -30.74 -43.98 20.73
CA GLY A 965 -32.13 -44.43 20.51
C GLY A 965 -33.21 -43.36 20.66
N ALA A 966 -32.86 -42.08 20.80
CA ALA A 966 -33.84 -41.00 20.89
C ALA A 966 -34.43 -40.62 19.52
N ASP A 967 -35.73 -40.28 19.48
CA ASP A 967 -36.38 -39.69 18.30
C ASP A 967 -35.73 -38.34 17.94
N PRO A 968 -35.60 -37.97 16.64
CA PRO A 968 -34.96 -36.74 16.20
C PRO A 968 -35.44 -35.45 16.89
N LEU A 969 -36.75 -35.36 17.21
CA LEU A 969 -37.28 -34.22 17.94
C LEU A 969 -36.82 -34.18 19.39
N THR A 970 -36.79 -35.34 20.05
CA THR A 970 -36.36 -35.45 21.46
C THR A 970 -34.86 -35.19 21.57
N ALA A 971 -34.08 -35.78 20.66
CA ALA A 971 -32.65 -35.62 20.56
C ALA A 971 -32.24 -34.15 20.39
N VAL A 972 -32.88 -33.42 19.45
CA VAL A 972 -32.54 -32.02 19.20
C VAL A 972 -32.94 -31.08 20.35
N LEU A 973 -34.05 -31.37 21.06
CA LEU A 973 -34.47 -30.58 22.21
C LEU A 973 -33.52 -30.76 23.40
N GLU A 974 -33.05 -31.99 23.64
CA GLU A 974 -32.06 -32.28 24.68
C GLU A 974 -30.71 -31.64 24.34
N ALA A 975 -30.25 -31.80 23.09
CA ALA A 975 -29.04 -31.15 22.60
C ALA A 975 -29.11 -29.61 22.73
N SER A 976 -30.24 -29.01 22.32
CA SER A 976 -30.47 -27.57 22.44
C SER A 976 -30.40 -27.10 23.90
N ARG A 977 -30.96 -27.86 24.84
CA ARG A 977 -30.90 -27.53 26.27
C ARG A 977 -29.47 -27.60 26.81
N LEU A 978 -28.74 -28.66 26.46
CA LEU A 978 -27.37 -28.89 26.93
C LEU A 978 -26.38 -27.89 26.35
N ARG A 979 -26.62 -27.42 25.11
CA ARG A 979 -25.68 -26.54 24.39
C ARG A 979 -26.01 -25.06 24.47
N LEU A 980 -27.18 -24.66 24.97
CA LEU A 980 -27.55 -23.23 25.07
C LEU A 980 -26.52 -22.42 25.86
N ARG A 981 -26.12 -22.89 27.05
CA ARG A 981 -25.15 -22.17 27.90
C ARG A 981 -23.78 -22.07 27.25
N PRO A 982 -23.17 -23.17 26.75
CA PRO A 982 -21.92 -23.09 25.98
C PRO A 982 -22.00 -22.17 24.77
N ILE A 983 -23.04 -22.29 23.93
CA ILE A 983 -23.17 -21.51 22.70
C ILE A 983 -23.31 -20.01 23.02
N LEU A 984 -24.11 -19.64 24.02
CA LEU A 984 -24.25 -18.23 24.43
C LEU A 984 -22.96 -17.70 25.05
N MET A 985 -22.31 -18.50 25.91
CA MET A 985 -21.05 -18.12 26.53
C MET A 985 -20.00 -17.78 25.47
N THR A 986 -19.84 -18.64 24.47
CA THR A 986 -18.79 -18.47 23.48
C THR A 986 -19.16 -17.44 22.41
N SER A 987 -20.44 -17.35 22.04
CA SER A 987 -20.94 -16.28 21.17
C SER A 987 -20.76 -14.91 21.83
N PHE A 988 -21.11 -14.75 23.11
CA PHE A 988 -20.91 -13.49 23.82
C PHE A 988 -19.44 -13.17 24.06
N ALA A 989 -18.59 -14.17 24.29
CA ALA A 989 -17.16 -13.96 24.39
C ALA A 989 -16.61 -13.42 23.06
N PHE A 990 -17.01 -14.02 21.93
CA PHE A 990 -16.62 -13.54 20.62
C PHE A 990 -17.17 -12.15 20.32
N ILE A 991 -18.47 -11.90 20.56
CA ILE A 991 -19.09 -10.58 20.37
C ILE A 991 -18.35 -9.53 21.20
N ALA A 992 -18.08 -9.79 22.48
CA ALA A 992 -17.34 -8.89 23.35
C ALA A 992 -15.89 -8.67 22.89
N GLY A 993 -15.23 -9.69 22.32
CA GLY A 993 -13.90 -9.57 21.72
C GLY A 993 -13.87 -8.70 20.46
N VAL A 994 -15.00 -8.57 19.74
CA VAL A 994 -15.11 -7.73 18.54
C VAL A 994 -15.60 -6.31 18.86
N VAL A 995 -16.22 -6.07 20.02
CA VAL A 995 -16.66 -4.72 20.44
C VAL A 995 -15.54 -3.66 20.34
N PRO A 996 -14.29 -3.92 20.76
CA PRO A 996 -13.20 -2.97 20.59
C PRO A 996 -12.94 -2.57 19.13
N LEU A 997 -13.17 -3.46 18.16
CA LEU A 997 -13.05 -3.13 16.74
C LEU A 997 -14.19 -2.21 16.27
N VAL A 998 -15.39 -2.39 16.83
CA VAL A 998 -16.57 -1.58 16.51
C VAL A 998 -16.49 -0.18 17.12
N LEU A 999 -15.79 -0.02 18.24
CA LEU A 999 -15.63 1.26 18.95
C LEU A 999 -14.24 1.90 18.75
N ALA A 1000 -13.42 1.30 17.90
CA ALA A 1000 -12.05 1.72 17.65
C ALA A 1000 -11.96 3.18 17.17
N THR A 1001 -11.04 3.95 17.74
CA THR A 1001 -10.70 5.30 17.26
C THR A 1001 -9.20 5.40 16.94
N GLY A 1002 -8.78 6.50 16.31
CA GLY A 1002 -7.39 6.77 15.95
C GLY A 1002 -6.92 6.05 14.69
N ALA A 1003 -5.61 5.79 14.60
CA ALA A 1003 -4.98 5.26 13.39
C ALA A 1003 -5.59 3.92 12.94
N GLY A 1004 -6.03 3.86 11.68
CA GLY A 1004 -6.61 2.65 11.08
C GLY A 1004 -7.96 2.23 11.68
N ALA A 1005 -8.72 3.16 12.29
CA ALA A 1005 -10.06 2.88 12.81
C ALA A 1005 -11.04 2.46 11.71
N GLU A 1006 -10.94 3.02 10.51
CA GLU A 1006 -11.83 2.75 9.37
C GLU A 1006 -11.79 1.26 8.97
N MET A 1007 -10.60 0.67 8.92
CA MET A 1007 -10.43 -0.76 8.67
C MET A 1007 -11.00 -1.61 9.82
N ARG A 1008 -10.78 -1.20 11.08
CA ARG A 1008 -11.31 -1.89 12.27
C ARG A 1008 -12.83 -1.88 12.28
N HIS A 1009 -13.46 -0.74 11.98
CA HIS A 1009 -14.91 -0.62 11.88
C HIS A 1009 -15.49 -1.48 10.76
N ALA A 1010 -14.93 -1.42 9.55
CA ALA A 1010 -15.44 -2.17 8.40
C ALA A 1010 -15.53 -3.67 8.67
N MET A 1011 -14.49 -4.24 9.28
CA MET A 1011 -14.46 -5.65 9.69
C MET A 1011 -15.30 -5.91 10.94
N GLY A 1012 -15.14 -5.07 11.97
CA GLY A 1012 -15.77 -5.22 13.28
C GLY A 1012 -17.29 -5.20 13.20
N ILE A 1013 -17.87 -4.26 12.45
CA ILE A 1013 -19.32 -4.11 12.30
C ILE A 1013 -19.92 -5.33 11.60
N ALA A 1014 -19.31 -5.77 10.50
CA ALA A 1014 -19.76 -6.93 9.74
C ALA A 1014 -19.78 -8.19 10.62
N VAL A 1015 -18.68 -8.45 11.33
CA VAL A 1015 -18.52 -9.63 12.18
C VAL A 1015 -19.39 -9.54 13.44
N PHE A 1016 -19.51 -8.37 14.07
CA PHE A 1016 -20.35 -8.14 15.25
C PHE A 1016 -21.83 -8.37 14.94
N ALA A 1017 -22.35 -7.71 13.89
CA ALA A 1017 -23.75 -7.85 13.48
C ALA A 1017 -24.03 -9.27 12.97
N GLY A 1018 -23.10 -9.85 12.22
CA GLY A 1018 -23.17 -11.23 11.76
C GLY A 1018 -23.25 -12.23 12.92
N MET A 1019 -22.43 -12.08 13.96
CA MET A 1019 -22.46 -12.99 15.11
C MET A 1019 -23.68 -12.83 15.98
N LEU A 1020 -24.16 -11.60 16.20
CA LEU A 1020 -25.46 -11.38 16.83
C LEU A 1020 -26.57 -12.10 16.07
N GLY A 1021 -26.55 -12.00 14.74
CA GLY A 1021 -27.44 -12.73 13.84
C GLY A 1021 -27.35 -14.24 13.98
N VAL A 1022 -26.14 -14.80 13.89
CA VAL A 1022 -25.89 -16.23 14.04
C VAL A 1022 -26.39 -16.74 15.39
N THR A 1023 -26.16 -16.01 16.47
CA THR A 1023 -26.62 -16.44 17.80
C THR A 1023 -28.15 -16.40 17.87
N LEU A 1024 -28.79 -15.34 17.39
CA LEU A 1024 -30.25 -15.19 17.44
C LEU A 1024 -30.97 -16.20 16.53
N PHE A 1025 -30.58 -16.24 15.25
CA PHE A 1025 -31.19 -17.13 14.26
C PHE A 1025 -30.73 -18.57 14.44
N GLY A 1026 -29.45 -18.80 14.73
CA GLY A 1026 -28.87 -20.15 14.82
C GLY A 1026 -29.42 -20.97 15.98
N LEU A 1027 -29.72 -20.35 17.12
CA LEU A 1027 -30.37 -21.03 18.24
C LEU A 1027 -31.78 -21.52 17.87
N LEU A 1028 -32.50 -20.82 17.00
CA LEU A 1028 -33.88 -21.18 16.65
C LEU A 1028 -33.98 -22.02 15.37
N LEU A 1029 -33.20 -21.71 14.34
CA LEU A 1029 -33.28 -22.33 13.02
C LEU A 1029 -32.49 -23.63 12.92
N THR A 1030 -31.32 -23.76 13.56
CA THR A 1030 -30.51 -25.00 13.49
C THR A 1030 -31.30 -26.24 13.94
N PRO A 1031 -32.05 -26.20 15.07
CA PRO A 1031 -32.86 -27.34 15.46
C PRO A 1031 -33.96 -27.69 14.43
N VAL A 1032 -34.53 -26.68 13.77
CA VAL A 1032 -35.54 -26.86 12.73
C VAL A 1032 -34.92 -27.50 11.49
N PHE A 1033 -33.77 -26.99 11.04
CA PHE A 1033 -33.03 -27.55 9.91
C PHE A 1033 -32.66 -29.02 10.15
N TYR A 1034 -32.16 -29.34 11.35
CA TYR A 1034 -31.86 -30.72 11.73
C TYR A 1034 -33.07 -31.65 11.57
N VAL A 1035 -34.21 -31.31 12.20
CA VAL A 1035 -35.40 -32.18 12.17
C VAL A 1035 -36.01 -32.28 10.76
N VAL A 1036 -36.07 -31.17 10.01
CA VAL A 1036 -36.59 -31.15 8.65
C VAL A 1036 -35.74 -32.03 7.74
N VAL A 1037 -34.41 -31.86 7.77
CA VAL A 1037 -33.49 -32.62 6.94
C VAL A 1037 -33.45 -34.10 7.33
N ARG A 1038 -33.46 -34.44 8.64
CA ARG A 1038 -33.51 -35.83 9.10
C ARG A 1038 -34.82 -36.52 8.73
N ARG A 1039 -35.97 -35.84 8.84
CA ARG A 1039 -37.27 -36.40 8.38
C ARG A 1039 -37.28 -36.68 6.88
N MET A 1040 -36.68 -35.82 6.07
CA MET A 1040 -36.54 -36.06 4.63
C MET A 1040 -35.62 -37.25 4.34
N ALA A 1041 -34.50 -37.38 5.07
CA ALA A 1041 -33.56 -38.48 4.92
C ALA A 1041 -34.18 -39.84 5.31
N LEU A 1042 -34.78 -39.94 6.50
CA LEU A 1042 -35.44 -41.16 6.99
C LEU A 1042 -36.60 -41.60 6.07
N LYS A 1043 -37.36 -40.65 5.52
CA LYS A 1043 -38.43 -40.94 4.55
C LYS A 1043 -37.88 -41.48 3.22
N ARG A 1044 -36.63 -41.17 2.88
CA ARG A 1044 -35.95 -41.66 1.67
C ARG A 1044 -35.35 -43.05 1.92
N GLU A 1045 -34.71 -43.28 3.07
CA GLU A 1045 -34.19 -44.59 3.50
C GLU A 1045 -35.33 -45.63 3.60
N ASN A 1046 -36.43 -45.30 4.29
CA ASN A 1046 -37.60 -46.18 4.40
C ASN A 1046 -38.27 -46.50 3.04
N ARG A 1047 -38.04 -45.68 2.01
CA ARG A 1047 -38.61 -45.86 0.66
C ARG A 1047 -37.72 -46.74 -0.23
N VAL A 1048 -36.41 -46.79 0.06
CA VAL A 1048 -35.45 -47.71 -0.58
C VAL A 1048 -35.63 -49.11 -0.01
N ASP A 1049 -35.75 -49.25 1.31
CA ASP A 1049 -36.00 -50.56 1.96
C ASP A 1049 -37.34 -51.18 1.52
N SER A 1050 -38.38 -50.37 1.25
CA SER A 1050 -39.65 -50.88 0.72
C SER A 1050 -39.59 -51.34 -0.74
N HIS A 1051 -38.60 -50.87 -1.52
CA HIS A 1051 -38.38 -51.31 -2.89
C HIS A 1051 -37.52 -52.58 -2.96
N ASP A 1052 -36.53 -52.73 -2.08
CA ASP A 1052 -35.71 -53.95 -1.96
C ASP A 1052 -36.46 -55.13 -1.29
N GLN A 1053 -37.55 -54.87 -0.56
CA GLN A 1053 -38.46 -55.93 -0.08
C GLN A 1053 -39.52 -56.34 -1.11
N GLN A 1054 -39.63 -55.64 -2.26
CA GLN A 1054 -40.56 -55.94 -3.35
C GLN A 1054 -39.88 -56.47 -4.62
N ALA A 1055 -38.55 -56.55 -4.64
CA ALA A 1055 -37.74 -57.26 -5.63
C ALA A 1055 -37.25 -58.59 -5.05
#